data_AF-A0A0Q4GQX5-F1
#
_entry.id   AF-A0A0Q4GQX5-F1
#
_cell.length_a   1.000
_cell.length_b   1.000
_cell.length_c   1.000
_cell.angle_alpha   90.00
_cell.angle_beta   90.00
_cell.angle_gamma   90.00
#
_symmetry.space_group_name_H-M   'P 1'
#
loop_
_entity.id
_entity.type
_entity.pdbx_description
1 polymer ?
#
loop_
_entity_poly.entity_id
_entity_poly.type
_entity_poly.pdbx_seq_one_letter_code
_entity_poly.pdbx_strand_id
1 'polypeptide(L)'
;MKRLKNPVAALSATAVAAALLLYGCGGSDGNGGVADTPSNAAGLAAELQNCCTPGDQDFPKVGGNLGNQNYSSLSKITRDNVRQVGGAWVNRIEGGLNTGVNQSTTVAVDGVLFIESALGNVIAVDGKTGATKWKWTTPYGVITRRGVAVAKDLGLVYTVANGNRLVALKKDTGEVAWIKQYPSDTADAAYLGAVQKVAIVYHNRKLHIGTNDGNRGAAFSADATNGNVLSHFWGIPRKGEPGYETWGGAEEANRTGATPWIHPAVDPELNTVYWTFGNVRGGSSQDGSKRPGLNLFSNSIVALDLTTGAYKWHFQSVHHDIWDMDNVMSPVLADVKIEGRDRKVVIYGSKTGMYYILDRADGSAPLGIDERPVKQDARQSTWPTQPYPRQGGFTELCVSQQPLSTAVPGDPNRAVPNYKTGCLFDPHWDEPILTMPGHGGGANWNHQSFSRKTGLVYTGLGYVGAAHSLSEASNGLRPPGSYVTGAVIAVDPATNLVRWKKQMPYSLAHGNGILTTGSNLLFIGQPDGNLLGMDADNGNELWRFQTGASISASPVTYQVDGEQYLAVYAGGTSIPYSDAPRGDYLWAFKVGGTVAQAAAPIPPLVRRPVSGNAVEGAALPTPNTVFLGRVQTAANAPGTAESGAVNAMTPTFMRVPVNTTVTFRNPVGNTGVHCATQFFEGAFNFRLAPGESARHTFDKPGEYFYNDCFSPRATGKVVVY
;
A
#
# COMPACT_ATOMS: atom_id res chain seq x y z
N MET A 1 -70.97 -14.43 -8.40
CA MET A 1 -72.00 -15.05 -7.55
C MET A 1 -71.92 -14.48 -6.13
N LYS A 2 -73.06 -14.04 -5.58
CA LYS A 2 -73.51 -13.96 -4.16
C LYS A 2 -72.45 -14.06 -3.04
N ARG A 3 -72.51 -13.39 -1.87
CA ARG A 3 -73.41 -12.43 -1.16
C ARG A 3 -72.65 -12.12 0.17
N LEU A 4 -72.56 -10.86 0.61
CA LEU A 4 -73.14 -10.29 1.85
C LEU A 4 -72.81 -10.98 3.21
N LYS A 5 -72.17 -10.26 4.15
CA LYS A 5 -72.77 -9.72 5.43
C LYS A 5 -71.71 -9.29 6.48
N ASN A 6 -71.81 -8.01 6.90
CA ASN A 6 -71.46 -7.41 8.20
C ASN A 6 -72.44 -7.90 9.32
N PRO A 7 -72.48 -7.44 10.63
CA PRO A 7 -71.73 -6.39 11.38
C PRO A 7 -71.47 -6.67 12.92
N VAL A 8 -71.11 -5.58 13.67
CA VAL A 8 -71.32 -5.22 15.11
C VAL A 8 -70.43 -5.90 16.18
N ALA A 9 -69.98 -5.30 17.32
CA ALA A 9 -70.29 -4.08 18.08
C ALA A 9 -69.12 -3.71 19.05
N ALA A 10 -68.79 -2.42 19.25
CA ALA A 10 -69.07 -1.56 20.42
C ALA A 10 -68.18 -1.79 21.68
N LEU A 11 -67.25 -0.86 22.01
CA LEU A 11 -67.39 0.37 22.83
C LEU A 11 -67.39 0.14 24.36
N SER A 12 -66.39 0.69 25.05
CA SER A 12 -66.59 1.46 26.29
C SER A 12 -65.31 2.20 26.69
N ALA A 13 -65.48 3.47 27.03
CA ALA A 13 -64.50 4.39 27.56
C ALA A 13 -64.68 4.52 29.08
N THR A 14 -63.64 4.91 29.81
CA THR A 14 -63.79 5.67 31.07
C THR A 14 -62.49 6.41 31.38
N ALA A 15 -62.65 7.60 31.95
CA ALA A 15 -61.64 8.63 32.15
C ALA A 15 -61.46 8.96 33.65
N VAL A 16 -60.51 9.88 33.92
CA VAL A 16 -60.32 10.71 35.14
C VAL A 16 -59.53 9.97 36.25
N ALA A 17 -58.53 10.51 36.96
CA ALA A 17 -58.28 11.88 37.44
C ALA A 17 -56.78 12.18 37.67
N ALA A 18 -56.45 13.48 37.65
CA ALA A 18 -55.19 14.04 38.14
C ALA A 18 -55.29 14.47 39.62
N ALA A 19 -54.17 14.51 40.33
CA ALA A 19 -54.00 15.31 41.54
C ALA A 19 -52.53 15.79 41.67
N LEU A 20 -52.35 17.12 41.66
CA LEU A 20 -51.18 17.81 42.18
C LEU A 20 -51.25 17.86 43.72
N LEU A 21 -50.09 17.94 44.39
CA LEU A 21 -49.87 18.81 45.55
C LEU A 21 -48.35 19.02 45.79
N LEU A 22 -48.04 20.10 46.49
CA LEU A 22 -46.84 20.93 46.43
C LEU A 22 -45.93 20.81 47.68
N TYR A 23 -44.71 21.34 47.53
CA TYR A 23 -43.85 22.07 48.49
C TYR A 23 -42.99 21.31 49.53
N GLY A 24 -41.70 21.69 49.57
CA GLY A 24 -40.82 21.54 50.74
C GLY A 24 -39.33 21.79 50.45
N CYS A 25 -38.77 22.90 50.95
CA CYS A 25 -37.37 23.34 50.84
C CYS A 25 -36.47 22.79 51.98
N GLY A 26 -35.14 22.82 51.74
CA GLY A 26 -34.05 22.72 52.73
C GLY A 26 -33.33 21.37 52.68
N GLY A 27 -32.00 21.20 52.76
CA GLY A 27 -30.86 22.08 53.01
C GLY A 27 -29.71 21.18 53.53
N SER A 28 -28.50 21.38 52.99
CA SER A 28 -27.15 21.04 53.50
C SER A 28 -26.71 19.60 53.88
N ASP A 29 -25.55 19.26 53.30
CA ASP A 29 -24.39 18.54 53.85
C ASP A 29 -24.36 17.01 54.05
N GLY A 30 -23.32 16.40 53.46
CA GLY A 30 -22.50 15.44 54.20
C GLY A 30 -22.50 13.98 53.73
N ASN A 31 -21.62 13.69 52.77
CA ASN A 31 -20.73 12.51 52.73
C ASN A 31 -21.36 11.10 52.83
N GLY A 32 -21.44 10.40 51.69
CA GLY A 32 -21.69 8.96 51.61
C GLY A 32 -21.21 8.39 50.29
N GLY A 33 -20.19 7.54 50.33
CA GLY A 33 -19.51 6.98 49.17
C GLY A 33 -20.46 6.27 48.19
N VAL A 34 -20.33 6.62 46.92
CA VAL A 34 -20.99 5.90 45.83
C VAL A 34 -20.02 4.82 45.37
N ALA A 35 -20.42 3.58 45.60
CA ALA A 35 -19.82 2.42 44.95
C ALA A 35 -19.97 2.56 43.44
N ASP A 36 -18.84 2.55 42.72
CA ASP A 36 -18.82 2.44 41.26
C ASP A 36 -19.51 1.14 40.85
N THR A 37 -20.74 1.29 40.36
CA THR A 37 -21.41 0.21 39.64
C THR A 37 -20.89 0.29 38.20
N PRO A 38 -20.28 -0.77 37.62
CA PRO A 38 -19.84 -0.72 36.23
C PRO A 38 -21.09 -0.60 35.35
N SER A 39 -21.22 0.51 34.63
CA SER A 39 -22.26 0.64 33.62
C SER A 39 -21.96 -0.32 32.46
N ASN A 40 -22.63 -1.47 32.45
CA ASN A 40 -22.81 -2.30 31.27
C ASN A 40 -23.76 -1.58 30.30
N ALA A 41 -23.29 -0.51 29.67
CA ALA A 41 -23.85 -0.04 28.42
C ALA A 41 -23.00 -0.63 27.29
N ALA A 42 -23.53 -1.65 26.60
CA ALA A 42 -23.04 -1.98 25.28
C ALA A 42 -23.30 -0.75 24.40
N GLY A 43 -22.32 0.16 24.31
CA GLY A 43 -22.46 1.41 23.57
C GLY A 43 -22.81 1.14 22.12
N LEU A 44 -23.73 1.90 21.53
CA LEU A 44 -24.01 1.80 20.09
C LEU A 44 -22.77 2.20 19.29
N ALA A 45 -22.55 1.57 18.13
CA ALA A 45 -21.46 1.93 17.22
C ALA A 45 -21.56 3.41 16.80
N ALA A 46 -20.44 4.12 16.84
CA ALA A 46 -20.39 5.53 16.47
C ALA A 46 -20.62 5.71 14.97
N GLU A 47 -21.57 6.58 14.61
CA GLU A 47 -21.77 6.96 13.21
C GLU A 47 -20.59 7.80 12.69
N LEU A 48 -20.26 7.65 11.40
CA LEU A 48 -19.23 8.41 10.70
C LEU A 48 -19.65 9.87 10.41
N GLN A 49 -20.03 10.61 11.45
CA GLN A 49 -20.49 12.00 11.36
C GLN A 49 -19.32 13.00 11.31
N ASN A 50 -18.17 12.65 11.89
CA ASN A 50 -16.94 13.45 11.85
C ASN A 50 -15.86 12.68 11.08
N CYS A 51 -14.91 13.40 10.45
CA CYS A 51 -13.75 12.80 9.79
C CYS A 51 -13.11 11.72 10.65
N CYS A 52 -12.99 12.04 11.92
CA CYS A 52 -11.96 11.48 12.75
C CYS A 52 -12.54 10.68 13.92
N THR A 53 -13.86 10.42 13.96
CA THR A 53 -14.48 9.48 14.92
C THR A 53 -13.72 8.15 14.90
N PRO A 54 -13.09 7.71 16.00
CA PRO A 54 -12.36 6.44 16.04
C PRO A 54 -13.28 5.25 15.71
N GLY A 55 -12.70 4.19 15.14
CA GLY A 55 -13.40 2.90 15.14
C GLY A 55 -13.68 2.45 16.57
N ASP A 56 -14.77 1.75 16.78
CA ASP A 56 -15.22 1.27 18.08
C ASP A 56 -15.71 -0.17 17.98
N GLN A 57 -16.99 -0.44 18.21
CA GLN A 57 -17.59 -1.73 17.90
C GLN A 57 -17.51 -2.06 16.42
N ASP A 58 -17.56 -1.03 15.56
CA ASP A 58 -17.39 -1.17 14.13
C ASP A 58 -16.01 -0.68 13.65
N PHE A 59 -15.59 -1.21 12.50
CA PHE A 59 -14.49 -0.71 11.70
C PHE A 59 -15.03 -0.40 10.30
N PRO A 60 -15.80 0.68 10.15
CA PRO A 60 -16.84 0.81 9.13
C PRO A 60 -16.33 1.04 7.70
N LYS A 61 -15.03 1.32 7.54
CA LYS A 61 -14.41 1.37 6.22
C LYS A 61 -12.92 1.04 6.25
N VAL A 62 -12.36 0.80 5.07
CA VAL A 62 -10.90 0.78 4.86
C VAL A 62 -10.30 2.09 5.38
N GLY A 63 -9.27 2.01 6.23
CA GLY A 63 -8.69 3.19 6.89
C GLY A 63 -9.42 3.62 8.17
N GLY A 64 -10.39 2.84 8.66
CA GLY A 64 -11.06 3.02 9.95
C GLY A 64 -12.18 4.05 9.94
N ASN A 65 -11.87 5.31 9.64
CA ASN A 65 -12.81 6.43 9.67
C ASN A 65 -12.59 7.37 8.49
N LEU A 66 -13.49 8.33 8.27
CA LEU A 66 -13.46 9.24 7.10
C LEU A 66 -12.12 9.99 6.91
N GLY A 67 -11.35 10.20 7.97
CA GLY A 67 -10.01 10.79 7.98
C GLY A 67 -8.87 9.81 7.82
N ASN A 68 -9.14 8.53 7.52
CA ASN A 68 -8.15 7.46 7.31
C ASN A 68 -7.19 7.23 8.48
N GLN A 69 -7.61 7.46 9.72
CA GLN A 69 -6.72 7.32 10.88
C GLN A 69 -6.34 5.86 11.20
N ASN A 70 -7.08 4.88 10.68
CA ASN A 70 -6.87 3.45 10.92
C ASN A 70 -6.60 3.14 12.41
N TYR A 71 -7.38 3.78 13.27
CA TYR A 71 -7.27 3.79 14.71
C TYR A 71 -8.61 3.38 15.32
N SER A 72 -8.54 2.52 16.34
CA SER A 72 -9.69 2.13 17.14
C SER A 72 -9.56 2.61 18.57
N SER A 73 -10.68 3.04 19.16
CA SER A 73 -10.79 3.36 20.58
C SER A 73 -10.83 2.13 21.49
N LEU A 74 -11.04 0.93 20.94
CA LEU A 74 -11.10 -0.31 21.70
C LEU A 74 -9.78 -0.58 22.43
N SER A 75 -9.89 -1.09 23.66
CA SER A 75 -8.79 -1.20 24.61
C SER A 75 -8.88 -2.42 25.54
N LYS A 76 -9.62 -3.47 25.16
CA LYS A 76 -9.67 -4.74 25.90
C LYS A 76 -8.42 -5.60 25.68
N ILE A 77 -7.81 -5.51 24.50
CA ILE A 77 -6.47 -6.06 24.24
C ILE A 77 -5.45 -4.99 24.66
N THR A 78 -4.61 -5.27 25.64
CA THR A 78 -3.65 -4.35 26.26
C THR A 78 -2.25 -4.95 26.30
N ARG A 79 -1.24 -4.18 26.70
CA ARG A 79 0.13 -4.69 26.90
C ARG A 79 0.18 -5.88 27.87
N ASP A 80 -0.67 -5.88 28.88
CA ASP A 80 -0.67 -6.90 29.94
C ASP A 80 -1.26 -8.24 29.48
N ASN A 81 -2.19 -8.22 28.53
CA ASN A 81 -2.91 -9.41 28.09
C ASN A 81 -2.70 -9.77 26.61
N VAL A 82 -1.96 -8.96 25.82
CA VAL A 82 -1.73 -9.25 24.39
C VAL A 82 -1.07 -10.62 24.18
N ARG A 83 -0.26 -11.09 25.13
CA ARG A 83 0.34 -12.43 25.10
C ARG A 83 -0.67 -13.57 25.22
N GLN A 84 -1.88 -13.29 25.70
CA GLN A 84 -3.00 -14.22 25.81
C GLN A 84 -3.92 -14.18 24.58
N VAL A 85 -3.61 -13.33 23.59
CA VAL A 85 -4.35 -13.30 22.33
C VAL A 85 -4.01 -14.55 21.52
N GLY A 86 -5.04 -15.29 21.11
CA GLY A 86 -4.95 -16.44 20.22
C GLY A 86 -6.01 -16.38 19.14
N GLY A 87 -5.98 -17.32 18.20
CA GLY A 87 -6.99 -17.39 17.15
C GLY A 87 -8.38 -17.63 17.75
N ALA A 88 -9.34 -16.77 17.40
CA ALA A 88 -10.75 -16.98 17.73
C ALA A 88 -11.37 -17.94 16.73
N TRP A 89 -11.10 -17.72 15.45
CA TRP A 89 -11.53 -18.54 14.33
C TRP A 89 -10.66 -18.22 13.09
N VAL A 90 -10.68 -19.13 12.12
CA VAL A 90 -10.14 -18.90 10.77
C VAL A 90 -11.16 -19.34 9.74
N ASN A 91 -11.44 -18.49 8.76
CA ASN A 91 -12.29 -18.79 7.62
C ASN A 91 -11.42 -18.88 6.35
N ARG A 92 -11.61 -19.95 5.58
CA ARG A 92 -11.07 -20.10 4.22
C ARG A 92 -12.08 -19.55 3.24
N ILE A 93 -12.00 -18.25 2.95
CA ILE A 93 -13.09 -17.52 2.26
C ILE A 93 -13.30 -17.98 0.81
N GLU A 94 -12.33 -18.71 0.24
CA GLU A 94 -12.39 -19.32 -1.08
C GLU A 94 -12.36 -20.86 -1.04
N GLY A 95 -12.61 -21.47 0.12
CA GLY A 95 -12.63 -22.92 0.28
C GLY A 95 -11.25 -23.58 0.17
N GLY A 96 -10.16 -22.84 0.41
CA GLY A 96 -8.77 -23.32 0.34
C GLY A 96 -8.05 -23.02 -0.97
N LEU A 97 -8.64 -22.19 -1.85
CA LEU A 97 -7.99 -21.77 -3.09
C LEU A 97 -6.96 -20.67 -2.80
N ASN A 98 -5.69 -21.05 -2.82
CA ASN A 98 -4.56 -20.18 -2.50
C ASN A 98 -3.91 -19.59 -3.77
N THR A 99 -4.70 -18.95 -4.63
CA THR A 99 -4.23 -18.34 -5.88
C THR A 99 -4.65 -16.88 -6.02
N GLY A 100 -3.98 -16.15 -6.93
CA GLY A 100 -4.24 -14.75 -7.18
C GLY A 100 -3.46 -13.80 -6.28
N VAL A 101 -3.80 -12.51 -6.34
CA VAL A 101 -3.16 -11.45 -5.56
C VAL A 101 -4.21 -10.70 -4.75
N ASN A 102 -3.93 -10.50 -3.46
CA ASN A 102 -4.78 -9.74 -2.58
C ASN A 102 -4.15 -8.40 -2.18
N GLN A 103 -4.97 -7.36 -2.15
CA GLN A 103 -4.65 -6.04 -1.60
C GLN A 103 -5.84 -5.47 -0.80
N SER A 104 -6.82 -6.30 -0.45
CA SER A 104 -8.10 -5.86 0.09
C SER A 104 -8.09 -5.90 1.61
N THR A 105 -8.54 -4.82 2.24
CA THR A 105 -8.72 -4.72 3.69
C THR A 105 -10.16 -5.01 4.07
N THR A 106 -10.35 -5.82 5.11
CA THR A 106 -11.67 -6.17 5.64
C THR A 106 -12.36 -4.94 6.25
N VAL A 107 -13.69 -4.88 6.15
CA VAL A 107 -14.52 -3.88 6.83
C VAL A 107 -15.44 -4.59 7.82
N ALA A 108 -15.61 -4.05 9.02
CA ALA A 108 -16.46 -4.62 10.08
C ALA A 108 -17.63 -3.69 10.38
N VAL A 109 -18.87 -4.16 10.18
CA VAL A 109 -20.10 -3.40 10.46
C VAL A 109 -21.16 -4.32 11.04
N ASP A 110 -21.74 -3.93 12.18
CA ASP A 110 -22.79 -4.68 12.88
C ASP A 110 -22.38 -6.14 13.17
N GLY A 111 -21.12 -6.34 13.57
CA GLY A 111 -20.56 -7.67 13.85
C GLY A 111 -20.36 -8.57 12.62
N VAL A 112 -20.52 -8.05 11.40
CA VAL A 112 -20.25 -8.77 10.14
C VAL A 112 -19.00 -8.20 9.48
N LEU A 113 -18.12 -9.10 9.02
CA LEU A 113 -16.93 -8.77 8.26
C LEU A 113 -17.22 -8.90 6.76
N PHE A 114 -16.90 -7.86 6.00
CA PHE A 114 -17.01 -7.84 4.54
C PHE A 114 -15.63 -7.76 3.91
N ILE A 115 -15.33 -8.64 2.97
CA ILE A 115 -14.00 -8.73 2.34
C ILE A 115 -14.08 -9.13 0.87
N GLU A 116 -13.17 -8.60 0.07
CA GLU A 116 -12.91 -9.06 -1.29
C GLU A 116 -11.77 -10.08 -1.31
N SER A 117 -11.98 -11.22 -1.95
CA SER A 117 -10.93 -12.23 -2.12
C SER A 117 -10.00 -11.91 -3.30
N ALA A 118 -8.88 -12.63 -3.39
CA ALA A 118 -7.97 -12.58 -4.53
C ALA A 118 -8.65 -12.96 -5.88
N LEU A 119 -9.78 -13.67 -5.85
CA LEU A 119 -10.48 -14.18 -7.04
C LEU A 119 -11.57 -13.26 -7.58
N GLY A 120 -11.82 -12.10 -6.98
CA GLY A 120 -12.90 -11.23 -7.48
C GLY A 120 -14.16 -11.19 -6.62
N ASN A 121 -14.29 -12.12 -5.68
CA ASN A 121 -15.54 -12.34 -4.95
C ASN A 121 -15.67 -11.39 -3.76
N VAL A 122 -16.90 -11.16 -3.32
CA VAL A 122 -17.21 -10.46 -2.06
C VAL A 122 -17.83 -11.47 -1.10
N ILE A 123 -17.34 -11.50 0.13
CA ILE A 123 -17.76 -12.46 1.15
C ILE A 123 -18.16 -11.68 2.40
N ALA A 124 -19.30 -12.05 2.98
CA ALA A 124 -19.68 -11.66 4.33
C ALA A 124 -19.46 -12.82 5.31
N VAL A 125 -18.76 -12.54 6.41
CA VAL A 125 -18.41 -13.50 7.45
C VAL A 125 -18.94 -12.99 8.78
N ASP A 126 -19.59 -13.86 9.54
CA ASP A 126 -19.99 -13.56 10.91
C ASP A 126 -18.75 -13.33 11.79
N GLY A 127 -18.63 -12.14 12.37
CA GLY A 127 -17.43 -11.72 13.08
C GLY A 127 -17.18 -12.47 14.40
N LYS A 128 -18.20 -13.12 14.97
CA LYS A 128 -18.06 -13.87 16.22
C LYS A 128 -17.66 -15.32 15.95
N THR A 129 -18.32 -15.96 14.99
CA THR A 129 -18.20 -17.40 14.73
C THR A 129 -17.25 -17.73 13.58
N GLY A 130 -16.96 -16.77 12.71
CA GLY A 130 -16.21 -17.00 11.47
C GLY A 130 -17.02 -17.70 10.40
N ALA A 131 -18.34 -17.90 10.57
CA ALA A 131 -19.18 -18.56 9.56
C ALA A 131 -19.43 -17.64 8.35
N THR A 132 -19.28 -18.17 7.14
CA THR A 132 -19.66 -17.44 5.92
C THR A 132 -21.18 -17.26 5.89
N LYS A 133 -21.65 -16.01 5.88
CA LYS A 133 -23.08 -15.68 5.78
C LYS A 133 -23.55 -15.74 4.33
N TRP A 134 -22.77 -15.15 3.42
CA TRP A 134 -23.00 -15.21 1.99
C TRP A 134 -21.69 -14.97 1.22
N LYS A 135 -21.68 -15.38 -0.04
CA LYS A 135 -20.60 -15.14 -1.00
C LYS A 135 -21.21 -14.71 -2.32
N TRP A 136 -20.81 -13.55 -2.82
CA TRP A 136 -21.07 -13.13 -4.19
C TRP A 136 -19.86 -13.50 -5.04
N THR A 137 -20.06 -14.43 -5.97
CA THR A 137 -19.05 -14.80 -6.96
C THR A 137 -19.15 -13.86 -8.16
N THR A 138 -18.06 -13.16 -8.48
CA THR A 138 -18.08 -12.21 -9.61
C THR A 138 -18.18 -12.96 -10.94
N PRO A 139 -19.16 -12.64 -11.82
CA PRO A 139 -19.23 -13.19 -13.16
C PRO A 139 -18.32 -12.44 -14.16
N TYR A 140 -17.58 -11.43 -13.70
CA TYR A 140 -16.82 -10.52 -14.58
C TYR A 140 -15.31 -10.80 -14.60
N GLY A 141 -14.87 -11.85 -13.92
CA GLY A 141 -13.44 -12.20 -13.81
C GLY A 141 -12.69 -11.36 -12.77
N VAL A 142 -11.37 -11.53 -12.75
CA VAL A 142 -10.50 -11.06 -11.66
C VAL A 142 -9.88 -9.70 -11.98
N ILE A 143 -10.04 -8.75 -11.06
CA ILE A 143 -9.27 -7.50 -11.00
C ILE A 143 -8.71 -7.30 -9.59
N THR A 144 -7.62 -6.53 -9.48
CA THR A 144 -7.09 -6.09 -8.18
C THR A 144 -8.04 -5.05 -7.57
N ARG A 145 -8.31 -5.15 -6.26
CA ARG A 145 -9.22 -4.30 -5.46
C ARG A 145 -8.65 -4.11 -4.05
N ARG A 146 -9.07 -3.05 -3.33
CA ARG A 146 -8.50 -2.70 -2.01
C ARG A 146 -9.49 -2.64 -0.85
N GLY A 147 -10.75 -2.96 -1.09
CA GLY A 147 -11.77 -3.06 -0.06
C GLY A 147 -13.12 -2.54 -0.52
N VAL A 148 -14.16 -3.13 0.08
CA VAL A 148 -15.55 -2.73 -0.12
C VAL A 148 -15.87 -1.42 0.62
N ALA A 149 -16.98 -0.79 0.23
CA ALA A 149 -17.67 0.18 1.09
C ALA A 149 -18.97 -0.43 1.63
N VAL A 150 -19.36 -0.08 2.84
CA VAL A 150 -20.63 -0.50 3.45
C VAL A 150 -21.46 0.74 3.75
N ALA A 151 -22.70 0.79 3.23
CA ALA A 151 -23.70 1.79 3.57
C ALA A 151 -24.75 1.16 4.47
N LYS A 152 -24.56 1.30 5.79
CA LYS A 152 -25.45 0.72 6.81
C LYS A 152 -26.88 1.23 6.68
N ASP A 153 -27.04 2.53 6.47
CA ASP A 153 -28.33 3.21 6.30
C ASP A 153 -29.09 2.79 5.04
N LEU A 154 -28.39 2.29 4.02
CA LEU A 154 -29.00 1.79 2.79
C LEU A 154 -29.12 0.26 2.74
N GLY A 155 -28.49 -0.45 3.69
CA GLY A 155 -28.40 -1.91 3.66
C GLY A 155 -27.62 -2.42 2.45
N LEU A 156 -26.57 -1.70 2.01
CA LEU A 156 -25.80 -2.02 0.80
C LEU A 156 -24.29 -2.16 1.06
N VAL A 157 -23.65 -3.00 0.25
CA VAL A 157 -22.20 -3.19 0.16
C VAL A 157 -21.77 -2.93 -1.28
N TYR A 158 -20.70 -2.17 -1.47
CA TYR A 158 -20.22 -1.78 -2.81
C TYR A 158 -18.83 -2.35 -3.09
N THR A 159 -18.65 -2.79 -4.33
CA THR A 159 -17.36 -3.24 -4.88
C THR A 159 -17.24 -2.77 -6.33
N VAL A 160 -16.05 -2.91 -6.91
CA VAL A 160 -15.81 -2.73 -8.34
C VAL A 160 -15.54 -4.07 -9.01
N ALA A 161 -15.92 -4.20 -10.27
CA ALA A 161 -15.70 -5.39 -11.09
C ALA A 161 -15.15 -5.01 -12.47
N ASN A 162 -14.60 -6.02 -13.16
CA ASN A 162 -13.99 -5.84 -14.48
C ASN A 162 -14.93 -5.15 -15.48
N GLY A 163 -14.36 -4.44 -16.45
CA GLY A 163 -15.10 -3.67 -17.46
C GLY A 163 -15.71 -2.38 -16.90
N ASN A 164 -15.03 -1.73 -15.94
CA ASN A 164 -15.45 -0.49 -15.30
C ASN A 164 -16.82 -0.57 -14.62
N ARG A 165 -17.06 -1.62 -13.82
CA ARG A 165 -18.35 -1.83 -13.15
C ARG A 165 -18.29 -1.44 -11.68
N LEU A 166 -19.26 -0.67 -11.25
CA LEU A 166 -19.61 -0.46 -9.85
C LEU A 166 -20.80 -1.36 -9.51
N VAL A 167 -20.66 -2.18 -8.49
CA VAL A 167 -21.65 -3.19 -8.09
C VAL A 167 -22.13 -2.88 -6.69
N ALA A 168 -23.45 -2.83 -6.50
CA ALA A 168 -24.08 -2.77 -5.20
C ALA A 168 -24.74 -4.11 -4.87
N LEU A 169 -24.43 -4.63 -3.69
CA LEU A 169 -24.97 -5.87 -3.14
C LEU A 169 -25.80 -5.56 -1.90
N LYS A 170 -26.90 -6.28 -1.69
CA LYS A 170 -27.65 -6.23 -0.44
C LYS A 170 -26.76 -6.74 0.70
N LYS A 171 -26.61 -5.94 1.76
CA LYS A 171 -25.71 -6.22 2.90
C LYS A 171 -25.98 -7.59 3.55
N ASP A 172 -27.24 -7.98 3.65
CA ASP A 172 -27.64 -9.18 4.39
C ASP A 172 -27.63 -10.47 3.55
N THR A 173 -27.75 -10.36 2.22
CA THR A 173 -27.90 -11.54 1.33
C THR A 173 -26.82 -11.68 0.27
N GLY A 174 -26.07 -10.61 -0.03
CA GLY A 174 -25.11 -10.60 -1.13
C GLY A 174 -25.73 -10.55 -2.53
N GLU A 175 -27.07 -10.49 -2.63
CA GLU A 175 -27.76 -10.34 -3.91
C GLU A 175 -27.43 -8.98 -4.55
N VAL A 176 -27.27 -8.97 -5.87
CA VAL A 176 -27.06 -7.73 -6.62
C VAL A 176 -28.30 -6.85 -6.50
N ALA A 177 -28.13 -5.64 -5.95
CA ALA A 177 -29.15 -4.60 -5.93
C ALA A 177 -29.16 -3.82 -7.26
N TRP A 178 -27.97 -3.44 -7.75
CA TRP A 178 -27.78 -2.81 -9.04
C TRP A 178 -26.32 -2.91 -9.50
N ILE A 179 -26.09 -2.72 -10.80
CA ILE A 179 -24.76 -2.62 -11.42
C ILE A 179 -24.75 -1.41 -12.34
N LYS A 180 -23.75 -0.55 -12.19
CA LYS A 180 -23.44 0.53 -13.13
C LYS A 180 -22.15 0.19 -13.87
N GLN A 181 -22.22 0.16 -15.20
CA GLN A 181 -21.03 0.04 -16.04
C GLN A 181 -20.69 1.40 -16.65
N TYR A 182 -19.47 1.87 -16.44
CA TYR A 182 -18.94 3.08 -17.08
C TYR A 182 -18.24 2.72 -18.40
N PRO A 183 -18.17 3.65 -19.37
CA PRO A 183 -17.46 3.41 -20.63
C PRO A 183 -15.97 3.06 -20.40
N SER A 184 -15.44 2.19 -21.25
CA SER A 184 -13.99 1.90 -21.32
C SER A 184 -13.29 2.66 -22.44
N ASP A 185 -14.05 3.17 -23.41
CA ASP A 185 -13.51 3.94 -24.53
C ASP A 185 -13.21 5.37 -24.08
N THR A 186 -11.96 5.80 -24.27
CA THR A 186 -11.51 7.17 -23.94
C THR A 186 -12.16 8.25 -24.80
N ALA A 187 -12.77 7.89 -25.93
CA ALA A 187 -13.52 8.80 -26.79
C ALA A 187 -14.94 9.09 -26.27
N ASP A 188 -15.46 8.27 -25.36
CA ASP A 188 -16.78 8.48 -24.77
C ASP A 188 -16.76 9.68 -23.81
N ALA A 189 -17.73 10.57 -23.95
CA ALA A 189 -17.87 11.75 -23.09
C ALA A 189 -18.11 11.41 -21.61
N ALA A 190 -18.65 10.21 -21.31
CA ALA A 190 -18.88 9.71 -19.97
C ALA A 190 -17.73 8.83 -19.43
N TYR A 191 -16.60 8.73 -20.16
CA TYR A 191 -15.39 8.09 -19.66
C TYR A 191 -14.89 8.76 -18.38
N LEU A 192 -14.31 7.99 -17.45
CA LEU A 192 -13.76 8.48 -16.17
C LEU A 192 -12.34 7.99 -15.88
N GLY A 193 -11.80 7.06 -16.67
CA GLY A 193 -10.62 6.27 -16.31
C GLY A 193 -10.99 4.80 -16.06
N ALA A 194 -10.00 3.97 -15.71
CA ALA A 194 -10.28 2.59 -15.33
C ALA A 194 -10.78 2.53 -13.88
N VAL A 195 -11.97 1.96 -13.66
CA VAL A 195 -12.62 1.86 -12.34
C VAL A 195 -12.27 0.50 -11.73
N GLN A 196 -11.03 0.38 -11.24
CA GLN A 196 -10.47 -0.82 -10.62
C GLN A 196 -9.31 -0.43 -9.69
N LYS A 197 -8.74 -1.37 -8.93
CA LYS A 197 -7.60 -1.14 -8.03
C LYS A 197 -7.81 0.05 -7.08
N VAL A 198 -8.98 0.17 -6.46
CA VAL A 198 -9.30 1.21 -5.48
C VAL A 198 -10.11 0.61 -4.33
N ALA A 199 -10.14 1.32 -3.20
CA ALA A 199 -11.17 1.11 -2.18
C ALA A 199 -12.22 2.22 -2.35
N ILE A 200 -13.49 1.88 -2.13
CA ILE A 200 -14.60 2.83 -2.24
C ILE A 200 -14.82 3.50 -0.87
N VAL A 201 -15.13 4.80 -0.85
CA VAL A 201 -15.55 5.50 0.38
C VAL A 201 -17.01 5.88 0.25
N TYR A 202 -17.83 5.40 1.19
CA TYR A 202 -19.22 5.80 1.33
C TYR A 202 -19.36 6.91 2.37
N HIS A 203 -20.11 7.96 2.04
CA HIS A 203 -20.57 8.98 2.99
C HIS A 203 -21.81 9.68 2.47
N ASN A 204 -22.85 9.81 3.31
CA ASN A 204 -24.08 10.56 3.01
C ASN A 204 -24.65 10.31 1.61
N ARG A 205 -24.92 9.03 1.29
CA ARG A 205 -25.48 8.58 0.01
C ARG A 205 -24.60 8.84 -1.22
N LYS A 206 -23.32 9.17 -1.03
CA LYS A 206 -22.32 9.29 -2.08
C LYS A 206 -21.24 8.24 -1.96
N LEU A 207 -20.78 7.76 -3.10
CA LEU A 207 -19.63 6.88 -3.25
C LEU A 207 -18.49 7.67 -3.89
N HIS A 208 -17.37 7.81 -3.19
CA HIS A 208 -16.15 8.42 -3.70
C HIS A 208 -15.24 7.32 -4.25
N ILE A 209 -14.94 7.41 -5.54
CA ILE A 209 -14.30 6.34 -6.31
C ILE A 209 -13.18 6.96 -7.14
N GLY A 210 -12.00 6.35 -7.02
CA GLY A 210 -10.83 6.71 -7.80
C GLY A 210 -10.74 5.89 -9.08
N THR A 211 -9.82 6.26 -9.95
CA THR A 211 -9.46 5.47 -11.13
C THR A 211 -7.97 5.19 -11.15
N ASN A 212 -7.57 4.18 -11.89
CA ASN A 212 -6.19 3.78 -12.07
C ASN A 212 -5.87 3.68 -13.57
N ASP A 213 -4.60 3.41 -13.88
CA ASP A 213 -4.10 2.91 -15.17
C ASP A 213 -4.90 3.39 -16.40
N GLY A 214 -4.44 4.46 -17.06
CA GLY A 214 -5.08 4.91 -18.29
C GLY A 214 -4.53 6.22 -18.83
N ASN A 215 -5.07 6.62 -19.98
CA ASN A 215 -4.69 7.88 -20.62
C ASN A 215 -5.18 9.10 -19.83
N ARG A 216 -6.30 8.97 -19.11
CA ARG A 216 -6.84 10.06 -18.28
C ARG A 216 -7.62 9.46 -17.11
N GLY A 217 -7.19 9.73 -15.87
CA GLY A 217 -7.89 9.28 -14.67
C GLY A 217 -8.66 10.41 -13.99
N ALA A 218 -9.86 10.11 -13.51
CA ALA A 218 -10.66 10.99 -12.65
C ALA A 218 -10.82 10.44 -11.23
N ALA A 219 -10.91 11.37 -10.28
CA ALA A 219 -11.54 11.14 -9.00
C ALA A 219 -13.02 11.53 -9.15
N PHE A 220 -13.95 10.65 -8.81
CA PHE A 220 -15.37 10.95 -9.01
C PHE A 220 -16.23 10.56 -7.82
N SER A 221 -17.41 11.17 -7.76
CA SER A 221 -18.48 10.78 -6.83
C SER A 221 -19.66 10.21 -7.61
N ALA A 222 -20.33 9.21 -7.04
CA ALA A 222 -21.52 8.60 -7.60
C ALA A 222 -22.64 8.49 -6.55
N ASP A 223 -23.89 8.53 -7.01
CA ASP A 223 -25.07 8.29 -6.18
C ASP A 223 -25.08 6.83 -5.71
N ALA A 224 -25.15 6.62 -4.40
CA ALA A 224 -25.10 5.29 -3.80
C ALA A 224 -26.33 4.41 -4.09
N THR A 225 -27.41 4.96 -4.65
CA THR A 225 -28.64 4.21 -4.97
C THR A 225 -28.73 3.75 -6.42
N ASN A 226 -27.93 4.30 -7.32
CA ASN A 226 -28.01 3.96 -8.75
C ASN A 226 -26.66 4.01 -9.50
N GLY A 227 -25.58 4.45 -8.84
CA GLY A 227 -24.24 4.54 -9.41
C GLY A 227 -24.03 5.67 -10.43
N ASN A 228 -25.00 6.57 -10.63
CA ASN A 228 -24.84 7.71 -11.53
C ASN A 228 -23.78 8.67 -11.00
N VAL A 229 -22.93 9.15 -11.90
CA VAL A 229 -21.88 10.13 -11.57
C VAL A 229 -22.53 11.43 -11.15
N LEU A 230 -22.11 11.97 -10.02
CA LEU A 230 -22.56 13.26 -9.48
C LEU A 230 -21.54 14.36 -9.81
N SER A 231 -20.26 14.07 -9.67
CA SER A 231 -19.16 14.99 -9.98
C SER A 231 -17.88 14.21 -10.27
N HIS A 232 -16.95 14.84 -10.99
CA HIS A 232 -15.61 14.31 -11.18
C HIS A 232 -14.58 15.42 -11.27
N PHE A 233 -13.32 15.06 -11.02
CA PHE A 233 -12.16 15.92 -11.23
C PHE A 233 -11.09 15.10 -11.96
N TRP A 234 -10.59 15.64 -13.07
CA TRP A 234 -9.55 15.00 -13.86
C TRP A 234 -8.16 15.29 -13.28
N GLY A 235 -7.36 14.25 -13.10
CA GLY A 235 -5.95 14.43 -12.72
C GLY A 235 -5.13 15.07 -13.85
N ILE A 236 -5.47 14.75 -15.11
CA ILE A 236 -4.88 15.37 -16.30
C ILE A 236 -5.86 16.43 -16.87
N PRO A 237 -5.49 17.72 -16.85
CA PRO A 237 -6.34 18.78 -17.38
C PRO A 237 -6.33 18.83 -18.92
N ARG A 238 -7.46 19.23 -19.50
CA ARG A 238 -7.61 19.62 -20.92
C ARG A 238 -7.63 21.14 -21.08
N LYS A 239 -7.53 21.62 -22.31
CA LYS A 239 -7.54 23.05 -22.62
C LYS A 239 -8.80 23.71 -22.02
N GLY A 240 -8.59 24.74 -21.22
CA GLY A 240 -9.66 25.45 -20.50
C GLY A 240 -9.91 24.94 -19.07
N GLU A 241 -9.31 23.81 -18.67
CA GLU A 241 -9.35 23.32 -17.29
C GLU A 241 -8.11 23.82 -16.51
N PRO A 242 -8.22 24.02 -15.17
CA PRO A 242 -7.11 24.46 -14.34
C PRO A 242 -5.86 23.56 -14.45
N GLY A 243 -4.67 24.15 -14.45
CA GLY A 243 -3.41 23.41 -14.50
C GLY A 243 -2.97 23.01 -15.91
N TYR A 244 -3.80 23.20 -16.94
CA TYR A 244 -3.46 22.89 -18.33
C TYR A 244 -2.21 23.65 -18.82
N GLU A 245 -2.06 24.90 -18.42
CA GLU A 245 -0.91 25.76 -18.74
C GLU A 245 0.42 25.18 -18.27
N THR A 246 0.40 24.31 -17.26
CA THR A 246 1.61 23.69 -16.71
C THR A 246 2.17 22.53 -17.53
N TRP A 247 1.52 22.18 -18.64
CA TRP A 247 1.96 21.11 -19.56
C TRP A 247 2.78 21.61 -20.74
N GLY A 248 3.09 22.91 -20.79
CA GLY A 248 4.03 23.47 -21.77
C GLY A 248 3.68 23.17 -23.24
N GLY A 249 2.38 23.04 -23.55
CA GLY A 249 1.91 22.73 -24.91
C GLY A 249 2.00 21.26 -25.32
N ALA A 250 2.26 20.33 -24.39
CA ALA A 250 2.33 18.90 -24.68
C ALA A 250 1.06 18.38 -25.38
N GLU A 251 1.26 17.60 -26.44
CA GLU A 251 0.18 16.91 -27.14
C GLU A 251 -0.61 15.98 -26.20
N GLU A 252 -1.90 15.76 -26.48
CA GLU A 252 -2.76 14.93 -25.62
C GLU A 252 -2.21 13.52 -25.37
N ALA A 253 -1.55 12.92 -26.36
CA ALA A 253 -0.94 11.59 -26.23
C ALA A 253 0.16 11.53 -25.14
N ASN A 254 0.83 12.66 -24.85
CA ASN A 254 1.88 12.75 -23.83
C ASN A 254 1.34 13.20 -22.46
N ARG A 255 0.06 13.59 -22.39
CA ARG A 255 -0.64 14.01 -21.17
C ARG A 255 -1.45 12.83 -20.64
N THR A 256 -0.77 11.90 -19.98
CA THR A 256 -1.42 10.69 -19.44
C THR A 256 -0.94 10.32 -18.05
N GLY A 257 -1.68 9.46 -17.34
CA GLY A 257 -1.43 9.16 -15.93
C GLY A 257 -2.25 10.05 -15.01
N ALA A 258 -1.61 10.58 -13.96
CA ALA A 258 -2.21 11.30 -12.84
C ALA A 258 -3.52 10.62 -12.41
N THR A 259 -3.43 9.33 -12.08
CA THR A 259 -4.61 8.55 -11.70
C THR A 259 -4.77 8.53 -10.18
N PRO A 260 -5.97 8.77 -9.62
CA PRO A 260 -6.19 8.76 -8.18
C PRO A 260 -6.54 7.34 -7.72
N TRP A 261 -5.54 6.47 -7.67
CA TRP A 261 -5.77 5.04 -7.44
C TRP A 261 -5.84 4.63 -5.97
N ILE A 262 -5.93 5.58 -5.03
CA ILE A 262 -6.09 5.35 -3.59
C ILE A 262 -7.34 6.09 -3.08
N HIS A 263 -7.98 5.52 -2.05
CA HIS A 263 -9.18 6.11 -1.48
C HIS A 263 -8.91 7.47 -0.81
N PRO A 264 -9.86 8.40 -0.86
CA PRO A 264 -9.68 9.75 -0.33
C PRO A 264 -9.88 9.79 1.19
N ALA A 265 -9.57 10.95 1.78
CA ALA A 265 -10.12 11.33 3.08
C ALA A 265 -11.31 12.27 2.88
N VAL A 266 -12.28 12.22 3.80
CA VAL A 266 -13.48 13.05 3.80
C VAL A 266 -13.55 13.83 5.11
N ASP A 267 -13.73 15.15 5.01
CA ASP A 267 -14.00 16.04 6.13
C ASP A 267 -15.38 16.68 5.95
N PRO A 268 -16.40 16.14 6.62
CA PRO A 268 -17.74 16.72 6.58
C PRO A 268 -17.81 18.14 7.17
N GLU A 269 -16.93 18.48 8.13
CA GLU A 269 -16.94 19.80 8.79
C GLU A 269 -16.52 20.90 7.83
N LEU A 270 -15.51 20.65 7.00
CA LEU A 270 -15.05 21.58 5.98
C LEU A 270 -15.76 21.41 4.62
N ASN A 271 -16.71 20.48 4.53
CA ASN A 271 -17.35 20.05 3.29
C ASN A 271 -16.30 19.74 2.19
N THR A 272 -15.27 18.96 2.53
CA THR A 272 -14.12 18.70 1.65
C THR A 272 -13.80 17.21 1.53
N VAL A 273 -13.44 16.77 0.32
CA VAL A 273 -12.83 15.47 0.04
C VAL A 273 -11.41 15.68 -0.50
N TYR A 274 -10.44 14.96 0.05
CA TYR A 274 -9.02 15.07 -0.28
C TYR A 274 -8.58 13.86 -1.09
N TRP A 275 -8.22 14.09 -2.34
CA TRP A 275 -7.74 13.07 -3.27
C TRP A 275 -6.25 13.20 -3.50
N THR A 276 -5.55 12.07 -3.61
CA THR A 276 -4.17 12.04 -4.07
C THR A 276 -4.10 11.50 -5.49
N PHE A 277 -3.26 12.11 -6.31
CA PHE A 277 -3.06 11.77 -7.71
C PHE A 277 -1.63 11.25 -7.93
N GLY A 278 -1.53 10.15 -8.68
CA GLY A 278 -0.28 9.48 -8.99
C GLY A 278 0.58 10.19 -10.03
N ASN A 279 1.55 9.44 -10.56
CA ASN A 279 2.56 9.91 -11.50
C ASN A 279 2.01 10.22 -12.90
N VAL A 280 2.77 10.97 -13.69
CA VAL A 280 2.59 11.10 -15.15
C VAL A 280 3.15 9.86 -15.85
N ARG A 281 2.55 9.48 -16.99
CA ARG A 281 3.07 8.40 -17.84
C ARG A 281 3.57 8.85 -19.21
N GLY A 282 2.80 9.55 -20.04
CA GLY A 282 3.24 9.93 -21.40
C GLY A 282 3.78 8.77 -22.26
N GLY A 283 3.32 7.53 -22.02
CA GLY A 283 3.86 6.30 -22.59
C GLY A 283 4.82 5.54 -21.67
N SER A 284 5.69 6.25 -20.95
CA SER A 284 6.52 5.70 -19.87
C SER A 284 6.78 6.76 -18.79
N SER A 285 6.57 6.40 -17.53
CA SER A 285 6.86 7.28 -16.39
C SER A 285 8.33 7.68 -16.25
N GLN A 286 9.22 7.12 -17.08
CA GLN A 286 10.64 7.47 -17.16
C GLN A 286 10.99 8.48 -18.26
N ASP A 287 10.02 8.88 -19.10
CA ASP A 287 10.23 9.84 -20.18
C ASP A 287 9.39 11.12 -19.97
N GLY A 288 10.07 12.22 -19.72
CA GLY A 288 9.55 13.58 -19.58
C GLY A 288 9.72 14.45 -20.84
N SER A 289 10.48 13.97 -21.83
CA SER A 289 10.99 14.78 -22.95
C SER A 289 9.90 15.46 -23.79
N LYS A 290 8.69 14.90 -23.84
CA LYS A 290 7.55 15.40 -24.62
C LYS A 290 6.46 16.09 -23.79
N ARG A 291 6.72 16.35 -22.50
CA ARG A 291 5.76 16.94 -21.56
C ARG A 291 6.40 18.00 -20.65
N PRO A 292 6.96 19.07 -21.22
CA PRO A 292 7.61 20.11 -20.42
C PRO A 292 6.67 20.75 -19.40
N GLY A 293 7.25 21.26 -18.30
CA GLY A 293 6.52 21.96 -17.24
C GLY A 293 6.15 21.08 -16.03
N LEU A 294 5.40 21.64 -15.08
CA LEU A 294 5.08 21.00 -13.79
C LEU A 294 4.22 19.74 -13.92
N ASN A 295 3.40 19.67 -14.98
CA ASN A 295 2.46 18.58 -15.25
C ASN A 295 1.35 18.40 -14.18
N LEU A 296 0.70 19.49 -13.74
CA LEU A 296 -0.42 19.39 -12.79
C LEU A 296 -1.61 18.62 -13.38
N PHE A 297 -2.35 17.83 -12.62
CA PHE A 297 -2.29 17.60 -11.17
C PHE A 297 -1.61 16.27 -10.83
N SER A 298 -0.63 15.85 -11.62
CA SER A 298 0.19 14.70 -11.25
C SER A 298 0.92 14.95 -9.94
N ASN A 299 1.19 13.87 -9.23
CA ASN A 299 1.90 13.88 -7.96
C ASN A 299 1.38 15.00 -7.03
N SER A 300 0.05 15.13 -6.92
CA SER A 300 -0.59 16.15 -6.10
C SER A 300 -1.60 15.57 -5.12
N ILE A 301 -1.80 16.26 -3.99
CA ILE A 301 -3.05 16.19 -3.23
C ILE A 301 -3.96 17.33 -3.70
N VAL A 302 -5.23 17.03 -3.92
CA VAL A 302 -6.25 17.98 -4.39
C VAL A 302 -7.44 17.92 -3.44
N ALA A 303 -7.80 19.08 -2.88
CA ALA A 303 -9.00 19.26 -2.09
C ALA A 303 -10.16 19.70 -2.99
N LEU A 304 -11.26 18.95 -2.91
CA LEU A 304 -12.49 19.21 -3.66
C LEU A 304 -13.64 19.44 -2.69
N ASP A 305 -14.61 20.23 -3.09
CA ASP A 305 -15.87 20.37 -2.38
C ASP A 305 -16.62 19.03 -2.35
N LEU A 306 -16.96 18.56 -1.15
CA LEU A 306 -17.60 17.26 -0.92
C LEU A 306 -19.01 17.19 -1.54
N THR A 307 -19.67 18.34 -1.68
CA THR A 307 -21.03 18.41 -2.22
C THR A 307 -21.02 18.50 -3.74
N THR A 308 -20.20 19.38 -4.31
CA THR A 308 -20.25 19.75 -5.73
C THR A 308 -19.12 19.13 -6.56
N GLY A 309 -18.03 18.68 -5.94
CA GLY A 309 -16.79 18.27 -6.61
C GLY A 309 -15.94 19.43 -7.13
N ALA A 310 -16.31 20.68 -6.82
CA ALA A 310 -15.55 21.86 -7.24
C ALA A 310 -14.14 21.88 -6.63
N TYR A 311 -13.15 22.30 -7.40
CA TYR A 311 -11.78 22.49 -6.93
C TYR A 311 -11.70 23.55 -5.82
N LYS A 312 -10.93 23.27 -4.75
CA LYS A 312 -10.64 24.23 -3.67
C LYS A 312 -9.16 24.64 -3.69
N TRP A 313 -8.26 23.68 -3.47
CA TRP A 313 -6.82 23.91 -3.43
C TRP A 313 -6.07 22.62 -3.80
N HIS A 314 -4.77 22.71 -4.09
CA HIS A 314 -3.89 21.56 -4.24
C HIS A 314 -2.48 21.84 -3.70
N PHE A 315 -1.72 20.78 -3.50
CA PHE A 315 -0.27 20.82 -3.28
C PHE A 315 0.39 19.70 -4.09
N GLN A 316 1.40 20.03 -4.90
CA GLN A 316 2.17 19.07 -5.71
C GLN A 316 3.46 18.71 -4.98
N SER A 317 3.72 17.41 -4.76
CA SER A 317 4.91 16.90 -4.05
C SER A 317 6.07 16.51 -4.97
N VAL A 318 5.83 16.38 -6.27
CA VAL A 318 6.86 16.11 -7.27
C VAL A 318 6.56 16.92 -8.51
N HIS A 319 7.46 17.80 -8.90
CA HIS A 319 7.38 18.55 -10.14
C HIS A 319 7.93 17.70 -11.29
N HIS A 320 7.21 17.63 -12.41
CA HIS A 320 7.69 16.96 -13.62
C HIS A 320 8.19 15.52 -13.33
N ASP A 321 7.35 14.67 -12.74
CA ASP A 321 7.77 13.34 -12.29
C ASP A 321 8.28 12.49 -13.47
N ILE A 322 9.51 11.98 -13.37
CA ILE A 322 10.10 11.00 -14.30
C ILE A 322 10.53 9.71 -13.56
N TRP A 323 10.11 9.51 -12.31
CA TRP A 323 10.62 8.45 -11.44
C TRP A 323 9.55 7.46 -10.97
N ASP A 324 8.29 7.63 -11.41
CA ASP A 324 7.13 6.86 -10.93
C ASP A 324 6.90 7.06 -9.41
N MET A 325 7.01 8.32 -8.96
CA MET A 325 6.91 8.71 -7.54
C MET A 325 5.49 9.14 -7.15
N ASP A 326 4.52 8.30 -7.48
CA ASP A 326 3.11 8.49 -7.16
C ASP A 326 2.83 8.92 -5.70
N ASN A 327 1.72 9.67 -5.52
CA ASN A 327 1.14 9.89 -4.19
C ASN A 327 0.03 8.92 -3.89
N VAL A 328 0.45 7.84 -3.24
CA VAL A 328 -0.35 6.62 -3.11
C VAL A 328 -0.44 6.14 -1.68
N MET A 329 -0.09 7.03 -0.76
CA MET A 329 -0.44 6.92 0.64
C MET A 329 -1.77 7.62 0.83
N SER A 330 -2.78 6.95 1.40
CA SER A 330 -4.07 7.59 1.66
C SER A 330 -3.86 8.78 2.59
N PRO A 331 -4.45 9.95 2.28
CA PRO A 331 -4.27 11.14 3.10
C PRO A 331 -4.89 10.90 4.49
N VAL A 332 -4.21 11.31 5.55
CA VAL A 332 -4.67 11.12 6.94
C VAL A 332 -5.03 12.46 7.54
N LEU A 333 -6.25 12.62 8.02
CA LEU A 333 -6.69 13.82 8.72
C LEU A 333 -6.40 13.68 10.20
N ALA A 334 -5.78 14.71 10.78
CA ALA A 334 -5.46 14.74 12.19
C ALA A 334 -5.65 16.14 12.76
N ASP A 335 -5.94 16.19 14.05
CA ASP A 335 -5.93 17.41 14.83
C ASP A 335 -4.68 17.33 15.72
N VAL A 336 -3.75 18.27 15.54
CA VAL A 336 -2.42 18.26 16.17
C VAL A 336 -2.08 19.64 16.72
N LYS A 337 -1.15 19.69 17.68
CA LYS A 337 -0.69 20.96 18.27
C LYS A 337 0.68 21.31 17.69
N ILE A 338 0.73 22.26 16.75
CA ILE A 338 1.97 22.75 16.14
C ILE A 338 2.33 24.09 16.80
N GLU A 339 3.52 24.17 17.38
CA GLU A 339 4.01 25.38 18.09
C GLU A 339 3.00 25.92 19.13
N GLY A 340 2.38 25.00 19.88
CA GLY A 340 1.39 25.33 20.91
C GLY A 340 -0.02 25.62 20.38
N ARG A 341 -0.21 25.77 19.06
CA ARG A 341 -1.49 26.08 18.43
C ARG A 341 -2.17 24.84 17.89
N ASP A 342 -3.47 24.73 18.10
CA ASP A 342 -4.25 23.64 17.52
C ASP A 342 -4.38 23.86 15.99
N ARG A 343 -4.15 22.78 15.24
CA ARG A 343 -4.14 22.75 13.78
C ARG A 343 -4.87 21.51 13.30
N LYS A 344 -5.74 21.73 12.31
CA LYS A 344 -6.43 20.68 11.57
C LYS A 344 -5.60 20.39 10.34
N VAL A 345 -4.89 19.27 10.33
CA VAL A 345 -3.92 18.94 9.29
C VAL A 345 -4.41 17.79 8.42
N VAL A 346 -3.92 17.77 7.18
CA VAL A 346 -3.84 16.59 6.35
C VAL A 346 -2.38 16.17 6.25
N ILE A 347 -2.10 14.96 6.70
CA ILE A 347 -0.82 14.28 6.59
C ILE A 347 -0.81 13.60 5.24
N TYR A 348 0.07 14.08 4.38
CA TYR A 348 0.17 13.67 2.99
C TYR A 348 1.55 13.07 2.74
N GLY A 349 1.58 11.83 2.25
CA GLY A 349 2.82 11.09 2.00
C GLY A 349 2.93 10.62 0.55
N SER A 350 4.16 10.37 0.11
CA SER A 350 4.50 9.98 -1.26
C SER A 350 5.47 8.80 -1.29
N LYS A 351 5.57 8.13 -2.43
CA LYS A 351 6.66 7.16 -2.71
C LYS A 351 8.04 7.76 -2.47
N THR A 352 8.21 9.08 -2.49
CA THR A 352 9.47 9.76 -2.15
C THR A 352 10.00 9.46 -0.74
N GLY A 353 9.16 8.95 0.17
CA GLY A 353 9.57 8.70 1.55
C GLY A 353 9.55 9.96 2.42
N MET A 354 8.69 10.92 2.07
CA MET A 354 8.49 12.17 2.80
C MET A 354 7.04 12.33 3.23
N TYR A 355 6.85 13.03 4.35
CA TYR A 355 5.55 13.57 4.74
C TYR A 355 5.52 15.08 4.59
N TYR A 356 4.39 15.56 4.10
CA TYR A 356 4.02 16.96 4.05
C TYR A 356 2.84 17.16 4.99
N ILE A 357 3.00 18.05 5.97
CA ILE A 357 1.98 18.38 6.96
C ILE A 357 1.35 19.70 6.52
N LEU A 358 0.13 19.62 5.99
CA LEU A 358 -0.59 20.77 5.43
C LEU A 358 -1.80 21.09 6.30
N ASP A 359 -2.14 22.36 6.48
CA ASP A 359 -3.44 22.76 7.00
C ASP A 359 -4.51 22.31 6.01
N ARG A 360 -5.47 21.52 6.49
CA ARG A 360 -6.44 20.88 5.59
C ARG A 360 -7.49 21.87 5.05
N ALA A 361 -7.61 23.06 5.63
CA ALA A 361 -8.54 24.07 5.13
C ALA A 361 -8.06 24.73 3.84
N ASP A 362 -6.76 25.04 3.74
CA ASP A 362 -6.21 25.87 2.65
C ASP A 362 -4.94 25.33 1.99
N GLY A 363 -4.37 24.22 2.48
CA GLY A 363 -3.15 23.62 1.94
C GLY A 363 -1.85 24.32 2.37
N SER A 364 -1.91 25.31 3.27
CA SER A 364 -0.71 25.96 3.80
C SER A 364 0.14 24.97 4.61
N ALA A 365 1.46 25.16 4.62
CA ALA A 365 2.40 24.24 5.27
C ALA A 365 2.97 24.84 6.57
N PRO A 366 2.34 24.63 7.74
CA PRO A 366 2.76 25.25 9.00
C PRO A 366 4.18 24.88 9.45
N LEU A 367 4.70 23.73 9.01
CA LEU A 367 6.07 23.29 9.32
C LEU A 367 7.10 23.66 8.23
N GLY A 368 6.65 24.31 7.15
CA GLY A 368 7.47 24.78 6.05
C GLY A 368 7.88 23.70 5.05
N ILE A 369 7.85 24.07 3.77
CA ILE A 369 8.32 23.29 2.63
C ILE A 369 9.21 24.23 1.81
N ASP A 370 10.41 23.77 1.47
CA ASP A 370 11.37 24.55 0.69
C ASP A 370 11.52 23.95 -0.71
N GLU A 371 11.55 24.80 -1.73
CA GLU A 371 11.98 24.43 -3.07
C GLU A 371 13.51 24.28 -3.10
N ARG A 372 14.00 23.06 -3.36
CA ARG A 372 15.43 22.78 -3.41
C ARG A 372 15.88 22.49 -4.83
N PRO A 373 16.98 23.09 -5.31
CA PRO A 373 17.55 22.74 -6.61
C PRO A 373 17.88 21.25 -6.70
N VAL A 374 17.54 20.63 -7.83
CA VAL A 374 17.90 19.23 -8.14
C VAL A 374 18.70 19.18 -9.45
N LYS A 375 19.37 18.05 -9.72
CA LYS A 375 20.13 17.88 -10.98
C LYS A 375 19.20 17.98 -12.19
N GLN A 376 19.69 18.59 -13.26
CA GLN A 376 18.91 18.84 -14.47
C GLN A 376 19.44 18.02 -15.65
N ASP A 377 18.53 17.56 -16.51
CA ASP A 377 18.84 17.01 -17.83
C ASP A 377 17.85 17.62 -18.83
N ALA A 378 18.35 18.51 -19.70
CA ALA A 378 17.53 19.22 -20.66
C ALA A 378 16.77 18.29 -21.62
N ARG A 379 17.29 17.07 -21.88
CA ARG A 379 16.60 16.08 -22.73
C ARG A 379 15.29 15.60 -22.12
N GLN A 380 15.23 15.54 -20.79
CA GLN A 380 14.03 15.16 -20.04
C GLN A 380 13.07 16.33 -19.81
N SER A 381 13.45 17.58 -20.09
CA SER A 381 12.69 18.76 -19.66
C SER A 381 12.51 18.84 -18.13
N THR A 382 13.54 18.41 -17.37
CA THR A 382 13.51 18.40 -15.90
C THR A 382 13.10 19.74 -15.30
N TRP A 383 12.38 19.70 -14.18
CA TRP A 383 12.07 20.89 -13.40
C TRP A 383 13.24 21.30 -12.49
N PRO A 384 13.59 22.61 -12.38
CA PRO A 384 14.78 23.07 -11.65
C PRO A 384 14.83 22.72 -10.17
N THR A 385 13.67 22.65 -9.51
CA THR A 385 13.56 22.43 -8.06
C THR A 385 12.63 21.27 -7.74
N GLN A 386 12.62 20.83 -6.48
CA GLN A 386 11.59 19.95 -5.95
C GLN A 386 11.19 20.42 -4.54
N PRO A 387 9.95 20.19 -4.12
CA PRO A 387 9.52 20.54 -2.79
C PRO A 387 10.08 19.54 -1.77
N TYR A 388 10.69 20.05 -0.70
CA TYR A 388 11.15 19.23 0.42
C TYR A 388 10.57 19.78 1.72
N PRO A 389 9.99 18.93 2.60
CA PRO A 389 9.71 19.35 3.96
C PRO A 389 11.03 19.77 4.63
N ARG A 390 11.00 20.82 5.44
CA ARG A 390 12.20 21.32 6.15
C ARG A 390 12.87 20.27 7.01
N GLN A 391 12.09 19.30 7.49
CA GLN A 391 12.52 18.22 8.36
C GLN A 391 13.13 17.03 7.60
N GLY A 392 13.05 17.01 6.26
CA GLY A 392 13.55 15.93 5.42
C GLY A 392 12.60 14.75 5.29
N GLY A 393 13.09 13.67 4.66
CA GLY A 393 12.35 12.43 4.53
C GLY A 393 12.40 11.58 5.80
N PHE A 394 11.42 10.68 5.95
CA PHE A 394 11.42 9.67 7.01
C PHE A 394 12.30 8.44 6.67
N THR A 395 12.90 8.45 5.49
CA THR A 395 13.89 7.48 5.01
C THR A 395 15.04 8.19 4.30
N GLU A 396 16.15 7.49 4.18
CA GLU A 396 17.29 7.93 3.39
C GLU A 396 16.91 8.08 1.90
N LEU A 397 17.44 9.12 1.25
CA LEU A 397 17.06 9.55 -0.11
C LEU A 397 18.17 9.36 -1.15
N CYS A 398 19.21 8.63 -0.79
CA CYS A 398 20.34 8.32 -1.67
C CYS A 398 20.80 6.88 -1.45
N VAL A 399 21.38 6.29 -2.48
CA VAL A 399 22.06 5.00 -2.37
C VAL A 399 23.29 5.14 -1.48
N SER A 400 23.51 4.18 -0.59
CA SER A 400 24.65 4.13 0.32
C SER A 400 25.81 3.36 -0.31
N GLN A 401 26.98 3.98 -0.39
CA GLN A 401 28.21 3.30 -0.82
C GLN A 401 28.87 2.66 0.41
N GLN A 402 29.05 1.34 0.39
CA GLN A 402 29.73 0.62 1.47
C GLN A 402 30.86 -0.25 0.93
N PRO A 403 32.03 -0.28 1.61
CA PRO A 403 33.10 -1.21 1.29
C PRO A 403 32.63 -2.66 1.24
N LEU A 404 33.24 -3.49 0.42
CA LEU A 404 32.90 -4.92 0.34
C LEU A 404 33.22 -5.69 1.64
N SER A 405 34.04 -5.13 2.54
CA SER A 405 34.37 -5.75 3.82
C SER A 405 33.33 -5.52 4.93
N THR A 406 32.26 -4.74 4.70
CA THR A 406 31.22 -4.53 5.70
C THR A 406 30.32 -5.75 5.84
N ALA A 407 29.81 -5.99 7.05
CA ALA A 407 28.85 -7.08 7.31
C ALA A 407 27.68 -7.05 6.33
N VAL A 408 27.25 -8.22 5.86
CA VAL A 408 26.13 -8.41 4.93
C VAL A 408 24.87 -8.73 5.75
N PRO A 409 23.70 -8.09 5.49
CA PRO A 409 23.39 -7.25 4.33
C PRO A 409 24.00 -5.84 4.37
N GLY A 410 24.33 -5.33 5.55
CA GLY A 410 24.89 -3.99 5.74
C GLY A 410 23.79 -2.93 5.80
N ASP A 411 24.06 -1.77 5.22
CA ASP A 411 23.06 -0.71 5.06
C ASP A 411 21.95 -1.19 4.11
N PRO A 412 20.65 -1.04 4.47
CA PRO A 412 19.54 -1.40 3.60
C PRO A 412 19.56 -0.74 2.22
N ASN A 413 20.25 0.40 2.08
CA ASN A 413 20.38 1.17 0.85
C ASN A 413 21.71 0.93 0.13
N ARG A 414 22.45 -0.13 0.51
CA ARG A 414 23.76 -0.45 -0.07
C ARG A 414 23.67 -0.58 -1.59
N ALA A 415 24.59 0.09 -2.27
CA ALA A 415 24.73 0.04 -3.72
C ALA A 415 25.02 -1.40 -4.19
N VAL A 416 24.38 -1.77 -5.29
CA VAL A 416 24.84 -2.90 -6.10
C VAL A 416 26.00 -2.40 -6.98
N PRO A 417 27.19 -3.04 -6.95
CA PRO A 417 28.35 -2.64 -7.75
C PRO A 417 28.05 -2.40 -9.23
N ASN A 418 28.91 -1.62 -9.89
CA ASN A 418 28.85 -1.24 -11.30
C ASN A 418 27.65 -0.40 -11.74
N TYR A 419 26.58 -0.27 -10.94
CA TYR A 419 25.55 0.74 -11.20
C TYR A 419 26.10 2.15 -10.94
N LYS A 420 25.74 3.09 -11.79
CA LYS A 420 25.81 4.50 -11.43
C LYS A 420 24.81 4.76 -10.30
N THR A 421 25.29 5.33 -9.21
CA THR A 421 24.45 5.62 -8.06
C THR A 421 24.01 7.07 -8.04
N GLY A 422 22.76 7.28 -7.65
CA GLY A 422 22.16 8.60 -7.50
C GLY A 422 21.32 8.72 -6.24
N CYS A 423 20.71 9.90 -6.12
CA CYS A 423 19.71 10.23 -5.11
C CYS A 423 18.31 10.28 -5.74
N LEU A 424 17.28 10.32 -4.90
CA LEU A 424 15.94 10.72 -5.31
C LEU A 424 16.01 12.03 -6.10
N PHE A 425 15.30 12.07 -7.23
CA PHE A 425 15.28 13.15 -8.23
C PHE A 425 16.54 13.35 -9.10
N ASP A 426 17.51 12.45 -9.05
CA ASP A 426 18.54 12.44 -10.09
C ASP A 426 17.92 12.06 -11.46
N PRO A 427 18.09 12.87 -12.51
CA PRO A 427 17.54 12.57 -13.82
C PRO A 427 18.35 11.48 -14.52
N HIS A 428 17.71 10.80 -15.48
CA HIS A 428 18.27 9.67 -16.21
C HIS A 428 17.94 9.73 -17.70
N TRP A 429 18.73 9.02 -18.50
CA TRP A 429 18.50 8.86 -19.94
C TRP A 429 18.97 7.49 -20.43
N ASP A 430 20.21 7.37 -20.93
CA ASP A 430 20.75 6.10 -21.46
C ASP A 430 21.25 5.17 -20.35
N GLU A 431 22.02 5.73 -19.42
CA GLU A 431 22.72 4.99 -18.37
C GLU A 431 21.76 4.71 -17.18
N PRO A 432 21.61 3.44 -16.75
CA PRO A 432 20.81 3.12 -15.58
C PRO A 432 21.39 3.72 -14.29
N ILE A 433 20.63 4.63 -13.67
CA ILE A 433 20.99 5.27 -12.39
C ILE A 433 20.20 4.62 -11.27
N LEU A 434 20.88 3.90 -10.38
CA LEU A 434 20.31 3.33 -9.17
C LEU A 434 20.02 4.44 -8.16
N THR A 435 18.76 4.58 -7.76
CA THR A 435 18.30 5.56 -6.77
C THR A 435 17.65 4.88 -5.58
N MET A 436 17.50 5.64 -4.49
CA MET A 436 16.74 5.26 -3.30
C MET A 436 15.95 6.47 -2.78
N PRO A 437 14.65 6.32 -2.41
CA PRO A 437 13.80 5.21 -2.80
C PRO A 437 13.75 5.03 -4.33
N GLY A 438 13.60 3.80 -4.80
CA GLY A 438 13.21 3.54 -6.20
C GLY A 438 11.70 3.69 -6.37
N HIS A 439 11.16 3.39 -7.55
CA HIS A 439 9.70 3.45 -7.84
C HIS A 439 8.79 2.66 -6.88
N GLY A 440 9.33 1.67 -6.15
CA GLY A 440 8.59 0.96 -5.09
C GLY A 440 8.23 1.88 -3.92
N GLY A 441 8.93 3.01 -3.81
CA GLY A 441 8.77 4.06 -2.84
C GLY A 441 9.33 3.70 -1.46
N GLY A 442 9.54 4.74 -0.66
CA GLY A 442 9.74 4.59 0.78
C GLY A 442 8.46 4.11 1.47
N ALA A 443 7.30 4.59 1.03
CA ALA A 443 6.00 4.05 1.40
C ALA A 443 5.07 4.08 0.19
N ASN A 444 4.13 3.13 0.09
CA ASN A 444 3.31 2.94 -1.11
C ASN A 444 1.84 2.84 -0.70
N TRP A 445 1.08 1.83 -1.17
CA TRP A 445 -0.36 1.69 -0.85
C TRP A 445 -0.67 1.09 0.52
N ASN A 446 0.33 0.90 1.39
CA ASN A 446 0.09 0.44 2.75
C ASN A 446 -0.73 1.48 3.54
N HIS A 447 -1.73 1.03 4.29
CA HIS A 447 -2.54 1.93 5.10
C HIS A 447 -1.75 2.41 6.31
N GLN A 448 -1.73 3.73 6.49
CA GLN A 448 -1.12 4.39 7.63
C GLN A 448 -2.05 4.30 8.85
N SER A 449 -1.51 4.55 10.04
CA SER A 449 -2.31 4.74 11.24
C SER A 449 -1.92 6.03 11.93
N PHE A 450 -2.88 6.80 12.42
CA PHE A 450 -2.65 7.92 13.32
C PHE A 450 -3.27 7.61 14.68
N SER A 451 -2.42 7.47 15.70
CA SER A 451 -2.90 7.19 17.06
C SER A 451 -3.15 8.49 17.81
N ARG A 452 -4.42 8.71 18.18
CA ARG A 452 -4.82 9.85 19.02
C ARG A 452 -4.22 9.82 20.43
N LYS A 453 -3.74 8.67 20.89
CA LYS A 453 -3.13 8.50 22.21
C LYS A 453 -1.68 8.94 22.24
N THR A 454 -0.92 8.56 21.22
CA THR A 454 0.52 8.89 21.12
C THR A 454 0.76 10.20 20.36
N GLY A 455 -0.21 10.64 19.57
CA GLY A 455 -0.08 11.77 18.66
C GLY A 455 0.76 11.47 17.43
N LEU A 456 1.14 10.21 17.17
CA LEU A 456 2.05 9.83 16.09
C LEU A 456 1.32 9.21 14.90
N VAL A 457 1.91 9.38 13.71
CA VAL A 457 1.54 8.63 12.49
C VAL A 457 2.54 7.49 12.26
N TYR A 458 2.02 6.32 11.91
CA TYR A 458 2.76 5.08 11.72
C TYR A 458 2.59 4.58 10.28
N THR A 459 3.70 4.16 9.67
CA THR A 459 3.67 3.55 8.33
C THR A 459 4.73 2.46 8.19
N GLY A 460 4.47 1.50 7.29
CA GLY A 460 5.46 0.55 6.81
C GLY A 460 6.36 1.21 5.75
N LEU A 461 7.66 1.01 5.89
CA LEU A 461 8.70 1.48 4.97
C LEU A 461 9.21 0.32 4.09
N GLY A 462 9.58 0.62 2.86
CA GLY A 462 10.29 -0.27 1.94
C GLY A 462 11.69 0.27 1.58
N TYR A 463 12.69 -0.58 1.73
CA TYR A 463 14.03 -0.38 1.16
C TYR A 463 14.11 -1.12 -0.17
N VAL A 464 13.69 -0.43 -1.22
CA VAL A 464 13.53 -1.00 -2.56
C VAL A 464 14.13 -0.06 -3.59
N GLY A 465 15.44 -0.22 -3.83
CA GLY A 465 16.16 0.55 -4.84
C GLY A 465 15.75 0.15 -6.27
N ALA A 466 15.78 1.11 -7.18
CA ALA A 466 15.55 0.87 -8.61
C ALA A 466 16.53 1.69 -9.44
N ALA A 467 17.00 1.10 -10.53
CA ALA A 467 17.77 1.78 -11.55
C ALA A 467 16.83 2.34 -12.63
N HIS A 468 17.06 3.60 -13.00
CA HIS A 468 16.21 4.34 -13.92
C HIS A 468 16.97 4.68 -15.22
N SER A 469 16.32 4.46 -16.36
CA SER A 469 16.78 4.83 -17.71
C SER A 469 15.61 4.71 -18.71
N LEU A 470 15.72 5.31 -19.89
CA LEU A 470 14.72 5.21 -20.95
C LEU A 470 14.58 3.80 -21.54
N SER A 471 15.60 2.94 -21.37
CA SER A 471 15.51 1.56 -21.83
C SER A 471 14.78 0.64 -20.85
N GLU A 472 14.54 1.09 -19.62
CA GLU A 472 13.84 0.30 -18.61
C GLU A 472 12.32 0.54 -18.69
N ALA A 473 11.54 -0.47 -18.29
CA ALA A 473 10.08 -0.34 -18.20
C ALA A 473 9.69 0.81 -17.25
N SER A 474 8.43 1.27 -17.27
CA SER A 474 7.96 2.39 -16.41
C SER A 474 8.35 2.26 -14.92
N ASN A 475 8.51 1.04 -14.43
CA ASN A 475 8.90 0.75 -13.05
C ASN A 475 10.44 0.67 -12.84
N GLY A 476 11.26 1.12 -13.78
CA GLY A 476 12.71 0.93 -13.73
C GLY A 476 13.15 -0.53 -13.58
N LEU A 477 14.40 -0.73 -13.18
CA LEU A 477 15.00 -2.02 -12.90
C LEU A 477 15.41 -2.13 -11.43
N ARG A 478 14.70 -2.94 -10.64
CA ARG A 478 15.23 -3.37 -9.33
C ARG A 478 16.41 -4.32 -9.59
N PRO A 479 17.64 -4.01 -9.16
CA PRO A 479 18.81 -4.84 -9.46
C PRO A 479 18.68 -6.25 -8.85
N PRO A 480 18.90 -7.34 -9.62
CA PRO A 480 18.98 -8.68 -9.04
C PRO A 480 20.10 -8.74 -7.99
N GLY A 481 19.93 -9.60 -6.98
CA GLY A 481 20.89 -9.71 -5.87
C GLY A 481 20.82 -8.59 -4.83
N SER A 482 20.03 -7.54 -5.05
CA SER A 482 19.76 -6.54 -4.00
C SER A 482 18.88 -7.11 -2.89
N TYR A 483 19.08 -6.63 -1.66
CA TYR A 483 18.19 -6.92 -0.54
C TYR A 483 16.96 -6.03 -0.62
N VAL A 484 15.78 -6.63 -0.46
CA VAL A 484 14.50 -5.95 -0.38
C VAL A 484 14.02 -6.09 1.05
N THR A 485 14.19 -5.05 1.85
CA THR A 485 13.87 -5.03 3.30
C THR A 485 12.98 -3.83 3.63
N GLY A 486 12.73 -3.54 4.89
CA GLY A 486 11.87 -2.42 5.28
C GLY A 486 11.96 -2.08 6.76
N ALA A 487 11.06 -1.21 7.21
CA ALA A 487 10.96 -0.82 8.60
C ALA A 487 9.50 -0.52 8.97
N VAL A 488 9.21 -0.42 10.27
CA VAL A 488 8.06 0.37 10.76
C VAL A 488 8.62 1.69 11.28
N ILE A 489 7.98 2.80 10.91
CA ILE A 489 8.35 4.13 11.40
C ILE A 489 7.19 4.78 12.14
N ALA A 490 7.53 5.60 13.13
CA ALA A 490 6.61 6.52 13.78
C ALA A 490 7.12 7.94 13.59
N VAL A 491 6.28 8.81 13.01
CA VAL A 491 6.56 10.22 12.79
C VAL A 491 5.62 11.04 13.65
N ASP A 492 6.15 12.10 14.26
CA ASP A 492 5.35 13.08 14.99
C ASP A 492 4.88 14.16 14.02
N PRO A 493 3.59 14.21 13.61
CA PRO A 493 3.08 15.20 12.68
C PRO A 493 3.11 16.64 13.24
N ALA A 494 3.27 16.84 14.54
CA ALA A 494 3.41 18.19 15.10
C ALA A 494 4.81 18.79 14.84
N THR A 495 5.80 17.95 14.58
CA THR A 495 7.17 18.37 14.29
C THR A 495 7.69 17.88 12.95
N ASN A 496 7.00 16.93 12.31
CA ASN A 496 7.41 16.15 11.14
C ASN A 496 8.75 15.40 11.30
N LEU A 497 9.09 15.01 12.53
CA LEU A 497 10.31 14.26 12.85
C LEU A 497 10.01 12.80 13.18
N VAL A 498 10.91 11.91 12.75
CA VAL A 498 10.88 10.49 13.11
C VAL A 498 11.14 10.35 14.61
N ARG A 499 10.21 9.74 15.33
CA ARG A 499 10.32 9.45 16.77
C ARG A 499 11.01 8.14 17.04
N TRP A 500 10.69 7.12 16.26
CA TRP A 500 11.39 5.86 16.26
C TRP A 500 11.23 5.17 14.91
N LYS A 501 12.19 4.28 14.62
CA LYS A 501 12.25 3.48 13.40
C LYS A 501 12.74 2.09 13.77
N LYS A 502 11.93 1.07 13.48
CA LYS A 502 12.23 -0.33 13.75
C LYS A 502 12.51 -1.05 12.44
N GLN A 503 13.76 -1.49 12.25
CA GLN A 503 14.12 -2.29 11.09
C GLN A 503 13.38 -3.63 11.09
N MET A 504 12.88 -4.02 9.93
CA MET A 504 12.09 -5.22 9.72
C MET A 504 12.70 -6.06 8.59
N PRO A 505 12.55 -7.40 8.62
CA PRO A 505 13.21 -8.29 7.65
C PRO A 505 12.67 -8.12 6.22
N TYR A 506 11.50 -7.53 6.05
CA TYR A 506 10.82 -7.37 4.77
C TYR A 506 10.39 -5.93 4.52
N SER A 507 10.21 -5.57 3.25
CA SER A 507 9.54 -4.33 2.85
C SER A 507 8.08 -4.37 3.31
N LEU A 508 7.64 -3.30 3.98
CA LEU A 508 6.27 -3.15 4.49
C LEU A 508 5.50 -2.02 3.79
N ALA A 509 6.05 -1.43 2.73
CA ALA A 509 5.40 -0.36 1.96
C ALA A 509 4.25 -0.85 1.06
N HIS A 510 4.18 -2.15 0.74
CA HIS A 510 3.38 -2.67 -0.37
C HIS A 510 2.09 -3.35 0.09
N GLY A 511 1.29 -2.62 0.89
CA GLY A 511 -0.04 -3.04 1.36
C GLY A 511 -0.11 -3.46 2.83
N ASN A 512 1.02 -3.62 3.51
CA ASN A 512 1.09 -3.97 4.94
C ASN A 512 0.59 -2.81 5.81
N GLY A 513 -0.73 -2.73 5.98
CA GLY A 513 -1.37 -1.67 6.75
C GLY A 513 -1.14 -1.83 8.25
N ILE A 514 -1.18 -0.70 8.96
CA ILE A 514 -0.99 -0.63 10.40
C ILE A 514 -2.31 -0.27 11.08
N LEU A 515 -2.70 -1.03 12.10
CA LEU A 515 -3.79 -0.66 13.02
C LEU A 515 -3.20 -0.19 14.35
N THR A 516 -3.68 0.93 14.88
CA THR A 516 -3.40 1.31 16.28
C THR A 516 -4.67 1.31 17.13
N THR A 517 -4.52 1.06 18.43
CA THR A 517 -5.65 0.90 19.37
C THR A 517 -5.58 1.86 20.55
N GLY A 518 -6.70 2.01 21.26
CA GLY A 518 -6.82 2.87 22.45
C GLY A 518 -5.97 2.42 23.64
N SER A 519 -5.37 1.24 23.56
CA SER A 519 -4.45 0.63 24.52
C SER A 519 -2.96 0.80 24.16
N ASN A 520 -2.63 1.69 23.22
CA ASN A 520 -1.27 1.96 22.73
C ASN A 520 -0.57 0.72 22.15
N LEU A 521 -1.34 -0.11 21.44
CA LEU A 521 -0.79 -1.19 20.64
C LEU A 521 -0.83 -0.84 19.16
N LEU A 522 0.09 -1.43 18.42
CA LEU A 522 0.22 -1.37 16.98
C LEU A 522 0.17 -2.81 16.44
N PHE A 523 -0.68 -3.07 15.44
CA PHE A 523 -0.75 -4.37 14.77
C PHE A 523 -0.41 -4.24 13.28
N ILE A 524 0.42 -5.15 12.77
CA ILE A 524 0.89 -5.16 11.38
C ILE A 524 1.18 -6.58 10.92
N GLY A 525 0.82 -6.89 9.67
CA GLY A 525 1.14 -8.17 9.04
C GLY A 525 2.42 -8.14 8.21
N GLN A 526 3.06 -9.30 8.02
CA GLN A 526 4.32 -9.45 7.31
C GLN A 526 4.22 -10.36 6.08
N PRO A 527 5.16 -10.23 5.11
CA PRO A 527 5.21 -11.08 3.93
C PRO A 527 5.40 -12.59 4.18
N ASP A 528 5.97 -12.98 5.32
CA ASP A 528 6.16 -14.38 5.75
C ASP A 528 4.95 -14.96 6.51
N GLY A 529 3.86 -14.20 6.60
CA GLY A 529 2.61 -14.60 7.25
C GLY A 529 2.55 -14.39 8.75
N ASN A 530 3.51 -13.67 9.35
CA ASN A 530 3.37 -13.26 10.73
C ASN A 530 2.49 -12.02 10.87
N LEU A 531 1.50 -12.07 11.77
CA LEU A 531 0.84 -10.90 12.35
C LEU A 531 1.55 -10.54 13.65
N LEU A 532 1.99 -9.28 13.78
CA LEU A 532 2.67 -8.77 14.97
C LEU A 532 1.76 -7.86 15.78
N GLY A 533 1.91 -7.92 17.10
CA GLY A 533 1.44 -6.94 18.06
C GLY A 533 2.64 -6.26 18.70
N MET A 534 2.72 -4.94 18.58
CA MET A 534 3.87 -4.13 18.97
C MET A 534 3.43 -2.99 19.90
N ASP A 535 4.35 -2.52 20.73
CA ASP A 535 4.18 -1.30 21.52
C ASP A 535 4.24 -0.07 20.59
N ALA A 536 3.20 0.76 20.59
CA ALA A 536 3.15 1.96 19.75
C ALA A 536 4.20 3.02 20.12
N ASP A 537 4.67 3.07 21.37
CA ASP A 537 5.60 4.11 21.84
C ASP A 537 7.04 3.89 21.36
N ASN A 538 7.42 2.64 21.10
CA ASN A 538 8.83 2.26 20.86
C ASN A 538 9.03 1.16 19.79
N GLY A 539 7.96 0.56 19.28
CA GLY A 539 8.05 -0.50 18.26
C GLY A 539 8.58 -1.84 18.78
N ASN A 540 8.57 -2.09 20.09
CA ASN A 540 8.92 -3.39 20.64
C ASN A 540 7.84 -4.41 20.33
N GLU A 541 8.24 -5.59 19.86
CA GLU A 541 7.32 -6.70 19.64
C GLU A 541 6.87 -7.30 20.98
N LEU A 542 5.56 -7.40 21.16
CA LEU A 542 4.92 -7.95 22.36
C LEU A 542 4.25 -9.30 22.08
N TRP A 543 3.83 -9.52 20.84
CA TRP A 543 3.08 -10.69 20.41
C TRP A 543 3.29 -10.96 18.92
N ARG A 544 3.20 -12.24 18.53
CA ARG A 544 3.34 -12.72 17.17
C ARG A 544 2.43 -13.93 16.95
N PHE A 545 1.83 -14.02 15.78
CA PHE A 545 1.04 -15.16 15.35
C PHE A 545 1.21 -15.45 13.87
N GLN A 546 1.46 -16.71 13.53
CA GLN A 546 1.61 -17.17 12.15
C GLN A 546 0.26 -17.56 11.52
N THR A 547 -0.10 -16.89 10.44
CA THR A 547 -1.40 -17.02 9.74
C THR A 547 -1.37 -17.99 8.56
N GLY A 548 -0.21 -18.50 8.18
CA GLY A 548 0.00 -19.53 7.14
C GLY A 548 0.20 -18.97 5.73
N ALA A 549 -0.01 -17.67 5.53
CA ALA A 549 0.17 -16.99 4.26
C ALA A 549 0.51 -15.51 4.47
N SER A 550 1.10 -14.91 3.45
CA SER A 550 1.54 -13.51 3.43
C SER A 550 0.39 -12.56 3.74
N ILE A 551 0.65 -11.54 4.55
CA ILE A 551 -0.32 -10.48 4.85
C ILE A 551 0.09 -9.22 4.08
N SER A 552 -0.80 -8.72 3.22
CA SER A 552 -0.61 -7.51 2.39
C SER A 552 -1.84 -6.59 2.46
N ALA A 553 -2.50 -6.61 3.61
CA ALA A 553 -3.69 -5.83 3.95
C ALA A 553 -3.52 -5.23 5.36
N SER A 554 -4.44 -4.36 5.77
CA SER A 554 -4.48 -3.86 7.14
C SER A 554 -5.21 -4.82 8.08
N PRO A 555 -4.71 -5.06 9.30
CA PRO A 555 -5.53 -5.56 10.39
C PRO A 555 -6.65 -4.57 10.72
N VAL A 556 -7.75 -5.07 11.27
CA VAL A 556 -8.88 -4.29 11.79
C VAL A 556 -9.30 -4.82 13.15
N THR A 557 -9.93 -4.00 14.00
CA THR A 557 -10.50 -4.46 15.28
C THR A 557 -11.93 -3.99 15.41
N TYR A 558 -12.76 -4.83 16.03
CA TYR A 558 -14.21 -4.65 16.16
C TYR A 558 -14.68 -5.32 17.46
N GLN A 559 -15.94 -5.12 17.82
CA GLN A 559 -16.53 -5.71 19.02
C GLN A 559 -17.84 -6.42 18.69
N VAL A 560 -18.04 -7.62 19.27
CA VAL A 560 -19.31 -8.34 19.20
C VAL A 560 -19.64 -8.86 20.59
N ASP A 561 -20.87 -8.64 21.06
CA ASP A 561 -21.37 -9.09 22.37
C ASP A 561 -20.43 -8.76 23.55
N GLY A 562 -19.82 -7.58 23.53
CA GLY A 562 -18.88 -7.18 24.58
C GLY A 562 -17.44 -7.67 24.38
N GLU A 563 -17.14 -8.57 23.45
CA GLU A 563 -15.78 -9.06 23.22
C GLU A 563 -15.08 -8.29 22.10
N GLN A 564 -13.83 -7.87 22.34
CA GLN A 564 -12.98 -7.26 21.31
C GLN A 564 -12.33 -8.36 20.47
N TYR A 565 -12.42 -8.20 19.16
CA TYR A 565 -11.76 -9.04 18.17
C TYR A 565 -10.76 -8.21 17.35
N LEU A 566 -9.67 -8.84 16.94
CA LEU A 566 -8.75 -8.37 15.90
C LEU A 566 -8.93 -9.28 14.69
N ALA A 567 -9.01 -8.76 13.46
CA ALA A 567 -9.07 -9.58 12.25
C ALA A 567 -8.06 -9.12 11.20
N VAL A 568 -7.60 -10.06 10.38
CA VAL A 568 -6.70 -9.78 9.26
C VAL A 568 -6.90 -10.80 8.14
N TYR A 569 -6.81 -10.35 6.89
CA TYR A 569 -6.81 -11.24 5.73
C TYR A 569 -5.36 -11.56 5.29
N ALA A 570 -4.99 -12.84 5.40
CA ALA A 570 -3.73 -13.38 4.92
C ALA A 570 -3.90 -13.97 3.50
N GLY A 571 -3.99 -13.08 2.50
CA GLY A 571 -4.14 -13.44 1.09
C GLY A 571 -2.87 -13.37 0.25
N GLY A 572 -1.94 -12.49 0.66
CA GLY A 572 -0.66 -12.22 0.00
C GLY A 572 -0.75 -11.42 -1.31
N THR A 573 0.30 -10.64 -1.60
CA THR A 573 0.51 -9.97 -2.89
C THR A 573 1.84 -10.33 -3.56
N SER A 574 2.05 -10.03 -4.85
CA SER A 574 3.28 -10.40 -5.59
C SER A 574 4.35 -9.31 -5.59
N ILE A 575 4.08 -8.19 -4.93
CA ILE A 575 4.94 -7.01 -4.91
C ILE A 575 5.35 -6.71 -3.46
N PRO A 576 6.64 -6.57 -3.15
CA PRO A 576 7.79 -6.75 -4.06
C PRO A 576 8.25 -8.20 -4.21
N TYR A 577 7.63 -9.15 -3.50
CA TYR A 577 8.02 -10.56 -3.44
C TYR A 577 7.07 -11.44 -4.27
N SER A 578 7.55 -11.94 -5.41
CA SER A 578 6.74 -12.80 -6.29
C SER A 578 6.42 -14.16 -5.68
N ASP A 579 7.32 -14.65 -4.81
CA ASP A 579 7.28 -15.94 -4.13
C ASP A 579 6.61 -15.88 -2.75
N ALA A 580 6.05 -14.74 -2.35
CA ALA A 580 5.30 -14.63 -1.09
C ALA A 580 4.15 -15.65 -1.03
N PRO A 581 3.99 -16.36 0.10
CA PRO A 581 3.01 -17.44 0.23
C PRO A 581 1.59 -16.92 0.09
N ARG A 582 0.79 -17.61 -0.72
CA ARG A 582 -0.61 -17.27 -1.01
C ARG A 582 -1.56 -17.98 -0.05
N GLY A 583 -2.68 -17.33 0.26
CA GLY A 583 -3.71 -17.89 1.14
C GLY A 583 -5.10 -17.35 0.86
N ASP A 584 -6.09 -17.96 1.49
CA ASP A 584 -7.45 -17.47 1.58
C ASP A 584 -7.93 -17.31 3.03
N TYR A 585 -6.98 -17.12 3.96
CA TYR A 585 -7.25 -17.16 5.39
C TYR A 585 -7.68 -15.79 5.94
N LEU A 586 -8.97 -15.63 6.20
CA LEU A 586 -9.46 -14.56 7.07
C LEU A 586 -9.38 -15.05 8.51
N TRP A 587 -8.52 -14.43 9.30
CA TRP A 587 -8.35 -14.74 10.71
C TRP A 587 -9.08 -13.72 11.59
N ALA A 588 -9.62 -14.18 12.72
CA ALA A 588 -9.86 -13.31 13.86
C ALA A 588 -9.20 -13.85 15.13
N PHE A 589 -8.92 -12.95 16.06
CA PHE A 589 -8.20 -13.16 17.29
C PHE A 589 -8.92 -12.48 18.45
N LYS A 590 -8.79 -13.04 19.64
CA LYS A 590 -9.22 -12.41 20.88
C LYS A 590 -8.37 -12.88 22.06
N VAL A 591 -8.46 -12.18 23.18
CA VAL A 591 -7.90 -12.67 24.46
C VAL A 591 -8.56 -14.01 24.81
N GLY A 592 -7.75 -15.02 25.07
CA GLY A 592 -8.22 -16.39 25.36
C GLY A 592 -8.67 -17.17 24.12
N GLY A 593 -8.40 -16.70 22.90
CA GLY A 593 -8.63 -17.49 21.69
C GLY A 593 -7.79 -18.77 21.68
N THR A 594 -8.40 -19.88 21.25
CA THR A 594 -7.81 -21.24 21.35
C THR A 594 -7.46 -21.87 20.00
N VAL A 595 -7.80 -21.23 18.88
CA VAL A 595 -7.40 -21.71 17.55
C VAL A 595 -5.90 -21.50 17.40
N ALA A 596 -5.22 -22.60 17.13
CA ALA A 596 -3.77 -22.65 16.99
C ALA A 596 -3.28 -21.87 15.76
N GLN A 597 -2.01 -21.48 15.80
CA GLN A 597 -1.31 -20.91 14.66
C GLN A 597 -1.30 -21.88 13.48
N ALA A 598 -1.27 -21.34 12.27
CA ALA A 598 -1.00 -22.14 11.09
C ALA A 598 0.47 -22.59 11.07
N ALA A 599 0.75 -23.63 10.28
CA ALA A 599 2.13 -23.98 9.94
C ALA A 599 2.82 -22.78 9.26
N ALA A 600 4.07 -22.52 9.62
CA ALA A 600 4.85 -21.49 8.97
C ALA A 600 5.06 -21.84 7.49
N PRO A 601 4.69 -20.96 6.55
CA PRO A 601 4.98 -21.18 5.14
C PRO A 601 6.47 -20.97 4.87
N ILE A 602 6.91 -21.33 3.66
CA ILE A 602 8.24 -20.95 3.19
C ILE A 602 8.29 -19.41 3.10
N PRO A 603 9.21 -18.74 3.82
CA PRO A 603 9.30 -17.29 3.78
C PRO A 603 9.73 -16.80 2.40
N PRO A 604 9.27 -15.62 1.94
CA PRO A 604 9.73 -15.05 0.68
C PRO A 604 11.22 -14.73 0.72
N LEU A 605 11.87 -14.83 -0.44
CA LEU A 605 13.27 -14.47 -0.62
C LEU A 605 13.45 -12.96 -0.46
N VAL A 606 14.23 -12.57 0.55
CA VAL A 606 14.57 -11.16 0.81
C VAL A 606 15.53 -10.61 -0.25
N ARG A 607 16.40 -11.47 -0.80
CA ARG A 607 17.34 -11.09 -1.86
C ARG A 607 16.71 -11.35 -3.23
N ARG A 608 16.68 -10.33 -4.09
CA ARG A 608 16.02 -10.41 -5.40
C ARG A 608 16.66 -11.52 -6.25
N PRO A 609 15.88 -12.49 -6.75
CA PRO A 609 16.44 -13.60 -7.53
C PRO A 609 16.94 -13.13 -8.90
N VAL A 610 17.87 -13.89 -9.47
CA VAL A 610 18.18 -13.83 -10.89
C VAL A 610 17.14 -14.62 -11.69
N SER A 611 17.02 -14.36 -12.99
CA SER A 611 16.14 -15.11 -13.88
C SER A 611 16.61 -16.55 -14.11
N GLY A 612 15.67 -17.43 -14.45
CA GLY A 612 15.97 -18.80 -14.87
C GLY A 612 16.08 -19.79 -13.72
N ASN A 613 16.26 -21.06 -14.07
CA ASN A 613 16.42 -22.15 -13.12
C ASN A 613 17.90 -22.46 -12.88
N ALA A 614 18.19 -23.05 -11.72
CA ALA A 614 19.55 -23.49 -11.41
C ALA A 614 20.00 -24.59 -12.38
N VAL A 615 21.25 -24.49 -12.84
CA VAL A 615 21.92 -25.52 -13.64
C VAL A 615 23.13 -26.05 -12.86
N GLU A 616 23.25 -27.38 -12.77
CA GLU A 616 24.43 -28.01 -12.20
C GLU A 616 25.67 -27.67 -13.03
N GLY A 617 26.70 -27.09 -12.40
CA GLY A 617 27.90 -26.65 -13.09
C GLY A 617 28.58 -27.78 -13.87
N ALA A 618 28.61 -29.00 -13.32
CA ALA A 618 29.19 -30.17 -13.96
C ALA A 618 28.42 -30.65 -15.20
N ALA A 619 27.13 -30.30 -15.33
CA ALA A 619 26.28 -30.71 -16.44
C ALA A 619 26.27 -29.70 -17.61
N LEU A 620 27.01 -28.60 -17.50
CA LEU A 620 27.09 -27.60 -18.56
C LEU A 620 27.88 -28.13 -19.77
N PRO A 621 27.57 -27.67 -21.00
CA PRO A 621 28.35 -28.02 -22.19
C PRO A 621 29.85 -27.70 -22.05
N THR A 622 30.17 -26.67 -21.28
CA THR A 622 31.52 -26.42 -20.76
C THR A 622 31.44 -26.43 -19.24
N PRO A 623 31.84 -27.54 -18.58
CA PRO A 623 31.65 -27.71 -17.14
C PRO A 623 32.20 -26.54 -16.31
N ASN A 624 31.45 -26.15 -15.27
CA ASN A 624 31.80 -25.11 -14.29
C ASN A 624 32.27 -23.79 -14.90
N THR A 625 31.70 -23.40 -16.05
CA THR A 625 32.08 -22.17 -16.76
C THR A 625 30.90 -21.22 -16.87
N VAL A 626 31.12 -19.96 -16.49
CA VAL A 626 30.23 -18.83 -16.75
C VAL A 626 30.79 -18.02 -17.92
N PHE A 627 29.99 -17.81 -18.96
CA PHE A 627 30.27 -16.89 -20.05
C PHE A 627 29.59 -15.55 -19.79
N LEU A 628 30.39 -14.49 -19.73
CA LEU A 628 29.93 -13.13 -19.45
C LEU A 628 29.40 -12.45 -20.72
N GLY A 629 28.36 -11.63 -20.58
CA GLY A 629 27.76 -10.87 -21.68
C GLY A 629 27.00 -11.73 -22.69
N ARG A 630 26.53 -12.93 -22.30
CA ARG A 630 25.84 -13.88 -23.17
C ARG A 630 24.53 -14.35 -22.57
N VAL A 631 23.47 -14.34 -23.37
CA VAL A 631 22.17 -14.91 -23.01
C VAL A 631 22.20 -16.42 -23.22
N GLN A 632 21.71 -17.16 -22.23
CA GLN A 632 21.69 -18.61 -22.22
C GLN A 632 20.71 -19.17 -23.26
N THR A 633 21.16 -20.16 -24.03
CA THR A 633 20.29 -20.95 -24.93
C THR A 633 19.53 -22.03 -24.16
N ALA A 634 18.52 -22.66 -24.78
CA ALA A 634 17.78 -23.77 -24.18
C ALA A 634 18.66 -24.99 -23.82
N ALA A 635 19.82 -25.14 -24.47
CA ALA A 635 20.81 -26.19 -24.19
C ALA A 635 21.83 -25.79 -23.10
N ASN A 636 21.58 -24.70 -22.37
CA ASN A 636 22.50 -24.12 -21.37
C ASN A 636 23.86 -23.67 -21.92
N ALA A 637 23.98 -23.50 -23.25
CA ALA A 637 25.17 -22.96 -23.92
C ALA A 637 25.07 -21.42 -24.05
N PRO A 638 26.19 -20.68 -24.12
CA PRO A 638 26.18 -19.25 -24.39
C PRO A 638 25.62 -18.96 -25.79
N GLY A 639 24.74 -17.96 -25.89
CA GLY A 639 24.27 -17.43 -27.16
C GLY A 639 25.39 -16.79 -27.98
N THR A 640 25.13 -16.56 -29.27
CA THR A 640 26.13 -16.07 -30.24
C THR A 640 26.31 -14.54 -30.24
N ALA A 641 25.35 -13.79 -29.71
CA ALA A 641 25.37 -12.32 -29.64
C ALA A 641 25.80 -11.82 -28.24
N GLU A 642 26.61 -10.77 -28.21
CA GLU A 642 26.94 -10.03 -26.99
C GLU A 642 25.68 -9.30 -26.51
N SER A 643 25.43 -9.28 -25.20
CA SER A 643 24.22 -8.72 -24.64
C SER A 643 24.45 -8.09 -23.28
N GLY A 644 23.79 -6.95 -23.05
CA GLY A 644 23.69 -6.31 -21.73
C GLY A 644 22.40 -6.62 -20.98
N ALA A 645 21.61 -7.60 -21.42
CA ALA A 645 20.36 -7.99 -20.79
C ALA A 645 20.57 -8.52 -19.36
N VAL A 646 19.52 -8.47 -18.54
CA VAL A 646 19.58 -8.88 -17.11
C VAL A 646 20.06 -10.32 -16.94
N ASN A 647 19.74 -11.20 -17.89
CA ASN A 647 20.11 -12.62 -17.91
C ASN A 647 21.36 -12.93 -18.76
N ALA A 648 22.18 -11.93 -19.09
CA ALA A 648 23.35 -12.09 -19.95
C ALA A 648 24.61 -12.64 -19.22
N MET A 649 24.40 -13.54 -18.26
CA MET A 649 25.43 -14.39 -17.66
C MET A 649 25.05 -15.83 -17.98
N THR A 650 25.89 -16.62 -18.64
CA THR A 650 25.52 -18.00 -19.04
C THR A 650 26.37 -19.06 -18.33
N PRO A 651 25.78 -19.95 -17.52
CA PRO A 651 24.39 -19.91 -17.07
C PRO A 651 24.14 -18.73 -16.12
N THR A 652 22.90 -18.24 -16.06
CA THR A 652 22.57 -17.10 -15.18
C THR A 652 22.52 -17.55 -13.72
N PHE A 653 22.05 -18.78 -13.50
CA PHE A 653 21.98 -19.41 -12.20
C PHE A 653 22.70 -20.77 -12.25
N MET A 654 23.91 -20.82 -11.69
CA MET A 654 24.69 -22.05 -11.51
C MET A 654 24.55 -22.56 -10.07
N ARG A 655 24.63 -23.87 -9.89
CA ARG A 655 24.92 -24.49 -8.59
C ARG A 655 26.07 -25.48 -8.68
N VAL A 656 26.90 -25.52 -7.63
CA VAL A 656 28.11 -26.36 -7.56
C VAL A 656 28.34 -26.86 -6.12
N PRO A 657 28.99 -28.02 -5.91
CA PRO A 657 29.45 -28.42 -4.59
C PRO A 657 30.52 -27.48 -4.02
N VAL A 658 30.65 -27.43 -2.70
CA VAL A 658 31.81 -26.82 -2.02
C VAL A 658 33.13 -27.36 -2.59
N ASN A 659 34.14 -26.48 -2.66
CA ASN A 659 35.47 -26.70 -3.25
C ASN A 659 35.48 -26.83 -4.78
N THR A 660 34.43 -26.38 -5.47
CA THR A 660 34.41 -26.33 -6.94
C THR A 660 35.08 -25.04 -7.44
N THR A 661 36.03 -25.18 -8.37
CA THR A 661 36.57 -24.05 -9.15
C THR A 661 35.67 -23.73 -10.33
N VAL A 662 35.18 -22.50 -10.39
CA VAL A 662 34.39 -21.97 -11.51
C VAL A 662 35.26 -21.05 -12.35
N THR A 663 35.16 -21.18 -13.67
CA THR A 663 35.81 -20.29 -14.65
C THR A 663 34.82 -19.24 -15.12
N PHE A 664 35.20 -17.97 -15.05
CA PHE A 664 34.49 -16.85 -15.65
C PHE A 664 35.22 -16.47 -16.93
N ARG A 665 34.51 -16.43 -18.07
CA ARG A 665 35.10 -16.21 -19.39
C ARG A 665 34.40 -15.06 -20.09
N ASN A 666 35.19 -14.14 -20.64
CA ASN A 666 34.71 -13.19 -21.63
C ASN A 666 34.95 -13.81 -23.04
N PRO A 667 33.90 -14.22 -23.78
CA PRO A 667 34.06 -14.77 -25.14
C PRO A 667 34.86 -13.85 -26.08
N VAL A 668 35.65 -14.46 -26.98
CA VAL A 668 36.42 -13.72 -28.01
C VAL A 668 35.51 -12.88 -28.91
N GLY A 669 34.26 -13.30 -29.13
CA GLY A 669 33.31 -12.56 -29.95
C GLY A 669 32.58 -11.43 -29.22
N ASN A 670 32.94 -11.09 -27.98
CA ASN A 670 32.49 -9.85 -27.33
C ASN A 670 33.37 -8.71 -27.81
N THR A 671 32.81 -7.51 -27.86
CA THR A 671 33.51 -6.28 -28.22
C THR A 671 34.02 -5.55 -26.98
N GLY A 672 33.32 -5.71 -25.84
CA GLY A 672 33.62 -5.04 -24.59
C GLY A 672 34.47 -5.83 -23.60
N VAL A 673 35.04 -5.09 -22.64
CA VAL A 673 35.53 -5.67 -21.39
C VAL A 673 34.33 -5.99 -20.52
N HIS A 674 34.24 -7.25 -20.06
CA HIS A 674 33.20 -7.69 -19.14
C HIS A 674 33.76 -7.98 -17.75
N CYS A 675 32.92 -7.87 -16.73
CA CYS A 675 33.28 -8.16 -15.36
C CYS A 675 32.47 -9.30 -14.74
N ALA A 676 33.07 -9.91 -13.72
CA ALA A 676 32.38 -10.66 -12.70
C ALA A 676 32.76 -10.03 -11.36
N THR A 677 31.97 -9.05 -10.93
CA THR A 677 32.16 -8.34 -9.65
C THR A 677 31.20 -8.94 -8.64
N GLN A 678 31.71 -9.70 -7.67
CA GLN A 678 30.89 -10.30 -6.62
C GLN A 678 30.39 -9.23 -5.65
N PHE A 679 29.09 -9.22 -5.39
CA PHE A 679 28.45 -8.21 -4.55
C PHE A 679 28.51 -8.56 -3.07
N PHE A 680 28.73 -7.55 -2.23
CA PHE A 680 28.59 -7.58 -0.77
C PHE A 680 29.67 -8.31 0.03
N GLU A 681 30.00 -9.57 -0.29
CA GLU A 681 31.06 -10.32 0.39
C GLU A 681 32.47 -10.03 -0.18
N GLY A 682 32.55 -9.52 -1.41
CA GLY A 682 33.79 -9.16 -2.09
C GLY A 682 34.70 -10.35 -2.44
N ALA A 683 34.13 -11.53 -2.67
CA ALA A 683 34.90 -12.77 -2.89
C ALA A 683 35.80 -12.72 -4.14
N PHE A 684 35.40 -11.97 -5.17
CA PHE A 684 36.17 -11.74 -6.38
C PHE A 684 35.69 -10.49 -7.13
N ASN A 685 36.56 -9.91 -7.95
CA ASN A 685 36.26 -8.76 -8.81
C ASN A 685 37.08 -8.86 -10.11
N PHE A 686 36.62 -9.68 -11.05
CA PHE A 686 37.33 -9.91 -12.30
C PHE A 686 36.91 -8.88 -13.35
N ARG A 687 37.88 -8.40 -14.13
CA ARG A 687 37.69 -7.54 -15.29
C ARG A 687 38.46 -8.16 -16.46
N LEU A 688 37.75 -8.62 -17.48
CA LEU A 688 38.27 -9.52 -18.50
C LEU A 688 38.08 -8.91 -19.89
N ALA A 689 39.16 -8.78 -20.66
CA ALA A 689 39.11 -8.45 -22.07
C ALA A 689 38.56 -9.62 -22.90
N PRO A 690 38.07 -9.40 -24.14
CA PRO A 690 37.61 -10.47 -25.00
C PRO A 690 38.65 -11.59 -25.15
N GLY A 691 38.24 -12.83 -24.87
CA GLY A 691 39.09 -14.01 -24.89
C GLY A 691 39.72 -14.39 -23.55
N GLU A 692 39.73 -13.48 -22.58
CA GLU A 692 40.31 -13.74 -21.26
C GLU A 692 39.38 -14.57 -20.36
N SER A 693 39.97 -15.17 -19.32
CA SER A 693 39.24 -15.93 -18.31
C SER A 693 39.90 -15.78 -16.95
N ALA A 694 39.10 -15.81 -15.89
CA ALA A 694 39.54 -15.89 -14.51
C ALA A 694 38.87 -17.06 -13.81
N ARG A 695 39.41 -17.48 -12.66
CA ARG A 695 38.89 -18.61 -11.88
C ARG A 695 38.73 -18.22 -10.42
N HIS A 696 37.70 -18.75 -9.79
CA HIS A 696 37.49 -18.67 -8.35
C HIS A 696 37.09 -20.04 -7.80
N THR A 697 37.68 -20.45 -6.68
CA THR A 697 37.30 -21.67 -5.98
C THR A 697 36.36 -21.30 -4.85
N PHE A 698 35.14 -21.83 -4.90
CA PHE A 698 34.13 -21.59 -3.86
C PHE A 698 34.31 -22.61 -2.73
N ASP A 699 34.90 -22.18 -1.62
CA ASP A 699 35.26 -23.04 -0.48
C ASP A 699 34.22 -23.02 0.65
N LYS A 700 33.14 -22.24 0.52
CA LYS A 700 32.08 -22.09 1.52
C LYS A 700 30.69 -22.18 0.90
N PRO A 701 29.74 -22.91 1.53
CA PRO A 701 28.35 -22.88 1.13
C PRO A 701 27.77 -21.46 1.15
N GLY A 702 26.87 -21.15 0.23
CA GLY A 702 26.23 -19.84 0.18
C GLY A 702 25.71 -19.44 -1.20
N GLU A 703 25.11 -18.26 -1.28
CA GLU A 703 24.67 -17.65 -2.54
C GLU A 703 25.58 -16.48 -2.92
N TYR A 704 26.27 -16.60 -4.05
CA TYR A 704 27.21 -15.61 -4.55
C TYR A 704 26.65 -14.94 -5.79
N PHE A 705 26.18 -13.71 -5.63
CA PHE A 705 25.72 -12.88 -6.75
C PHE A 705 26.87 -12.02 -7.29
N TYR A 706 26.88 -11.80 -8.59
CA TYR A 706 27.88 -10.98 -9.27
C TYR A 706 27.28 -10.30 -10.50
N ASN A 707 27.78 -9.14 -10.88
CA ASN A 707 27.41 -8.50 -12.15
C ASN A 707 28.59 -8.05 -12.99
N ASP A 708 28.21 -7.58 -14.16
CA ASP A 708 29.07 -7.05 -15.19
C ASP A 708 29.31 -5.54 -15.03
N CYS A 709 30.45 -5.07 -15.55
CA CYS A 709 30.80 -3.67 -15.65
C CYS A 709 30.53 -3.09 -17.04
N PHE A 710 30.32 -3.92 -18.07
CA PHE A 710 29.86 -3.47 -19.38
C PHE A 710 28.39 -3.04 -19.33
N SER A 711 27.54 -3.87 -18.70
CA SER A 711 26.15 -3.52 -18.38
C SER A 711 25.83 -4.00 -16.96
N PRO A 712 25.66 -3.11 -15.97
CA PRO A 712 25.43 -3.51 -14.58
C PRO A 712 24.13 -4.30 -14.34
N ARG A 713 23.27 -4.34 -15.37
CA ARG A 713 22.02 -5.12 -15.41
C ARG A 713 22.28 -6.62 -15.41
N ALA A 714 23.28 -7.07 -16.17
CA ALA A 714 23.60 -8.49 -16.33
C ALA A 714 24.10 -9.04 -15.00
N THR A 715 23.31 -9.90 -14.36
CA THR A 715 23.61 -10.42 -13.01
C THR A 715 23.50 -11.93 -13.01
N GLY A 716 24.51 -12.59 -12.47
CA GLY A 716 24.54 -14.03 -12.29
C GLY A 716 24.55 -14.42 -10.82
N LYS A 717 24.23 -15.69 -10.56
CA LYS A 717 24.26 -16.30 -9.23
C LYS A 717 24.94 -17.67 -9.29
N VAL A 718 25.87 -17.91 -8.36
CA VAL A 718 26.36 -19.26 -8.04
C VAL A 718 25.85 -19.64 -6.65
N VAL A 719 25.17 -20.78 -6.55
CA VAL A 719 24.81 -21.40 -5.25
C VAL A 719 25.76 -22.54 -4.96
N VAL A 720 26.39 -22.50 -3.79
CA VAL A 720 27.37 -23.49 -3.36
C VAL A 720 26.73 -24.34 -2.26
N TYR A 721 26.67 -25.66 -2.46
CA TYR A 721 26.00 -26.61 -1.57
C TYR A 721 26.91 -27.69 -0.98
#